data_AF-A0AAY5KLB1-F1
#
_entry.id   AF-A0AAY5KLB1-F1
#
_cell.length_a   1.000
_cell.length_b   1.000
_cell.length_c   1.000
_cell.angle_alpha   90.00
_cell.angle_beta   90.00
_cell.angle_gamma   90.00
#
_symmetry.space_group_name_H-M   'P 1'
#
loop_
_entity.id
_entity.type
_entity.pdbx_description
1 polymer ?
#
loop_
_entity_poly.entity_id
_entity_poly.type
_entity_poly.pdbx_seq_one_letter_code
_entity_poly.pdbx_strand_id
1 'polypeptide(L)'
;MKPSAKMAKLVPLLAVFFYLVCVSEAVFEDQVGKFDWRRQYVGKVLFASFDSPSQSSKKLFVATDKNIFASLNSRTGDLFWRHVDKMGPEGAVDTLLVNAQDALMVIGDGRLLRSWDTNVGGLNWEVVLDTGSFQAACFVGIQDTVKHVAVLKKTAISLHYLSNGHQKWVENLPDSDTVKYQAVYSGGGEEVFVLGMVPHSHLTITVYSLEDGEIIRQVTGPQLSNDYIFTFITFALLAIILLVSCSFSTFIFFSFPLPFSEDGSTIAPLRDFQPLYVHAFLKKDDSVGYRVLVQTEDHALTFIQLLARSRVVWTREEALADVVTMEMVDLPLTGTQAELEGEFGKKADGLLPMVMKRLSSQVILLQAWMAHLWKLFYEARKPRSQIKNEVTIETLSRDEFNLQKMMVMVTASGKLFGIDSKSGTILWKHYLENVQPNAAFKLIVQRTTAHFPHPPQCTLLIKDKDTGLATLHVFNPIFGRKSQISLPALPRPILQSLLLPVIDQDYAKCLLLVDDQYKVTAFPSTKNVMQQLQEMASSIFFYLVDSEQGTLSGFRLRKDLSSELIWEVVLPTEVQKIVAVKGKRPSEHVHSQGRVMGDRSVLYKYLNPNLLAVVTESTDTHPERAFVGMFLVDGVTGRIIHEAVQRKARGPIHFVHSENWVVYEYWNTKSRRNEFSVLELFEGTELYNSTVFSSLDRPHLPQVLQQSYIFPSPITTMEATLTEKGITSRHLLVGLPSGAILSLPKMFLDPRRPEVVNEHSREENLIPYAPEMPIRTEWFINYNQTISRLKGIYTAPSGLESTCLVVAYGLDIYQTRVYPSKQFDVLKDDYDYVLISSVLFALFFATMISKRLAEVKLLNRAWR
;
A
#
# COMPACT_ATOMS: atom_id res chain seq x y z
N MET A 1 65.99 -44.31 -10.91
CA MET A 1 65.68 -42.87 -10.72
C MET A 1 64.41 -42.76 -9.89
N LYS A 2 64.54 -42.36 -8.62
CA LYS A 2 63.39 -42.10 -7.73
C LYS A 2 62.76 -40.76 -8.12
N PRO A 3 61.43 -40.65 -8.32
CA PRO A 3 60.81 -39.35 -8.45
C PRO A 3 60.85 -38.63 -7.09
N SER A 4 61.23 -37.36 -7.13
CA SER A 4 61.42 -36.48 -5.98
C SER A 4 60.12 -36.30 -5.18
N ALA A 5 60.24 -36.40 -3.85
CA ALA A 5 59.16 -36.25 -2.85
C ALA A 5 58.44 -34.88 -2.87
N LYS A 6 58.84 -33.94 -3.74
CA LYS A 6 58.14 -32.66 -3.93
C LYS A 6 56.99 -32.71 -4.93
N MET A 7 56.94 -33.68 -5.85
CA MET A 7 55.80 -33.82 -6.78
C MET A 7 54.59 -34.53 -6.17
N ALA A 8 54.79 -35.39 -5.16
CA ALA A 8 53.72 -36.16 -4.53
C ALA A 8 52.78 -35.34 -3.63
N LYS A 9 53.17 -34.10 -3.27
CA LYS A 9 52.31 -33.18 -2.49
C LYS A 9 51.51 -32.19 -3.36
N LEU A 10 51.82 -32.08 -4.67
CA LEU A 10 51.11 -31.17 -5.58
C LEU A 10 49.82 -31.79 -6.12
N VAL A 11 49.81 -33.11 -6.31
CA VAL A 11 48.66 -33.88 -6.83
C VAL A 11 47.43 -33.86 -5.90
N PRO A 12 47.54 -34.02 -4.57
CA PRO A 12 46.37 -33.88 -3.70
C PRO A 12 45.91 -32.42 -3.56
N LEU A 13 46.80 -31.43 -3.76
CA LEU A 13 46.45 -30.01 -3.72
C LEU A 13 45.66 -29.58 -4.97
N LEU A 14 46.02 -30.11 -6.16
CA LEU A 14 45.30 -29.91 -7.42
C LEU A 14 43.97 -30.68 -7.47
N ALA A 15 43.88 -31.85 -6.84
CA ALA A 15 42.64 -32.62 -6.74
C ALA A 15 41.62 -31.96 -5.79
N VAL A 16 42.07 -31.31 -4.70
CA VAL A 16 41.21 -30.49 -3.83
C VAL A 16 40.76 -29.21 -4.55
N PHE A 17 41.60 -28.63 -5.40
CA PHE A 17 41.25 -27.47 -6.22
C PHE A 17 40.18 -27.79 -7.29
N PHE A 18 40.24 -28.97 -7.92
CA PHE A 18 39.21 -29.43 -8.88
C PHE A 18 37.90 -29.90 -8.22
N TYR A 19 37.94 -30.36 -6.97
CA TYR A 19 36.72 -30.76 -6.22
C TYR A 19 35.91 -29.56 -5.70
N LEU A 20 36.48 -28.35 -5.72
CA LEU A 20 35.79 -27.10 -5.37
C LEU A 20 35.05 -26.43 -6.55
N VAL A 21 35.11 -26.99 -7.76
CA VAL A 21 34.61 -26.35 -9.00
C VAL A 21 33.17 -26.78 -9.37
N CYS A 22 32.52 -27.66 -8.63
CA CYS A 22 31.21 -28.16 -9.01
C CYS A 22 30.15 -27.96 -7.93
N VAL A 23 29.66 -26.72 -7.72
CA VAL A 23 28.29 -26.46 -7.26
C VAL A 23 27.79 -25.07 -7.72
N SER A 24 26.66 -25.09 -8.46
CA SER A 24 25.58 -24.07 -8.54
C SER A 24 25.79 -22.83 -9.44
N GLU A 25 24.75 -22.25 -10.07
CA GLU A 25 23.34 -22.59 -10.21
C GLU A 25 22.72 -21.82 -11.38
N ALA A 26 21.51 -22.23 -11.75
CA ALA A 26 20.64 -21.49 -12.66
C ALA A 26 20.21 -20.15 -12.05
N VAL A 27 20.15 -19.12 -12.90
CA VAL A 27 19.72 -17.77 -12.54
C VAL A 27 18.20 -17.80 -12.27
N PHE A 28 17.78 -17.23 -11.13
CA PHE A 28 16.42 -16.84 -10.70
C PHE A 28 15.79 -17.51 -9.46
N GLU A 29 16.31 -18.61 -8.88
CA GLU A 29 15.74 -19.20 -7.65
C GLU A 29 16.28 -18.57 -6.35
N ASP A 30 17.45 -17.92 -6.42
CA ASP A 30 18.23 -17.50 -5.25
C ASP A 30 17.79 -16.15 -4.63
N GLN A 31 16.91 -15.38 -5.25
CA GLN A 31 16.54 -14.03 -4.79
C GLN A 31 15.16 -13.93 -4.09
N VAL A 32 14.32 -14.97 -4.18
CA VAL A 32 12.98 -14.98 -3.57
C VAL A 32 13.09 -14.89 -2.05
N GLY A 33 12.39 -13.94 -1.44
CA GLY A 33 12.36 -13.73 0.01
C GLY A 33 13.58 -13.01 0.60
N LYS A 34 14.58 -12.64 -0.22
CA LYS A 34 15.72 -11.81 0.22
C LYS A 34 15.39 -10.31 0.22
N PHE A 35 14.66 -9.85 -0.79
CA PHE A 35 14.43 -8.42 -1.06
C PHE A 35 12.96 -8.03 -1.11
N ASP A 36 12.09 -9.01 -0.96
CA ASP A 36 10.66 -8.85 -1.08
C ASP A 36 9.92 -9.54 0.05
N TRP A 37 8.79 -8.97 0.42
CA TRP A 37 7.93 -9.50 1.46
C TRP A 37 6.49 -9.06 1.21
N ARG A 38 5.55 -9.87 1.71
CA ARG A 38 4.11 -9.60 1.63
C ARG A 38 3.51 -9.66 3.04
N ARG A 39 2.63 -8.71 3.35
CA ARG A 39 1.78 -8.73 4.53
C ARG A 39 0.31 -8.75 4.13
N GLN A 40 -0.41 -9.72 4.67
CA GLN A 40 -1.81 -9.94 4.38
C GLN A 40 -2.71 -9.48 5.52
N TYR A 41 -3.77 -8.76 5.16
CA TYR A 41 -4.74 -8.20 6.09
C TYR A 41 -6.16 -8.65 5.74
N VAL A 42 -7.07 -8.42 6.69
CA VAL A 42 -8.52 -8.72 6.57
C VAL A 42 -9.39 -7.48 6.81
N GLY A 43 -8.89 -6.47 7.53
CA GLY A 43 -9.66 -5.24 7.82
C GLY A 43 -10.41 -5.27 9.16
N LYS A 44 -11.40 -4.40 9.33
CA LYS A 44 -12.14 -4.26 10.60
C LYS A 44 -13.10 -5.44 10.75
N VAL A 45 -12.93 -6.22 11.81
CA VAL A 45 -13.82 -7.35 12.13
C VAL A 45 -15.22 -6.85 12.49
N LEU A 46 -16.24 -7.44 11.87
CA LEU A 46 -17.66 -7.22 12.19
C LEU A 46 -18.21 -8.36 13.03
N PHE A 47 -17.91 -9.59 12.63
CA PHE A 47 -18.32 -10.81 13.33
C PHE A 47 -17.11 -11.71 13.54
N ALA A 48 -16.99 -12.29 14.73
CA ALA A 48 -16.00 -13.31 15.03
C ALA A 48 -16.63 -14.50 15.74
N SER A 49 -16.20 -15.70 15.37
CA SER A 49 -16.64 -16.95 15.99
C SER A 49 -15.48 -17.92 16.18
N PHE A 50 -15.51 -18.67 17.28
CA PHE A 50 -14.51 -19.67 17.61
C PHE A 50 -15.00 -21.06 17.23
N ASP A 51 -14.11 -21.88 16.68
CA ASP A 51 -14.42 -23.19 16.08
C ASP A 51 -14.95 -24.24 17.08
N SER A 52 -14.36 -24.35 18.27
CA SER A 52 -14.79 -25.35 19.26
C SER A 52 -14.40 -24.90 20.67
N PRO A 53 -15.22 -25.13 21.71
CA PRO A 53 -14.92 -24.82 23.12
C PRO A 53 -13.81 -25.70 23.73
N SER A 54 -12.92 -26.26 22.90
CA SER A 54 -11.81 -27.11 23.29
C SER A 54 -10.50 -26.33 23.33
N GLN A 55 -9.62 -26.65 24.29
CA GLN A 55 -8.30 -26.04 24.41
C GLN A 55 -7.43 -26.22 23.15
N SER A 56 -7.67 -27.30 22.39
CA SER A 56 -6.96 -27.68 21.17
C SER A 56 -7.39 -26.87 19.95
N SER A 57 -8.54 -26.18 19.97
CA SER A 57 -8.97 -25.34 18.86
C SER A 57 -7.95 -24.26 18.57
N LYS A 58 -7.60 -24.14 17.28
CA LYS A 58 -6.62 -23.19 16.74
C LYS A 58 -7.25 -22.18 15.78
N LYS A 59 -8.55 -22.27 15.52
CA LYS A 59 -9.20 -21.51 14.44
C LYS A 59 -10.13 -20.46 15.01
N LEU A 60 -10.01 -19.26 14.45
CA LEU A 60 -10.86 -18.12 14.70
C LEU A 60 -11.43 -17.67 13.36
N PHE A 61 -12.74 -17.75 13.19
CA PHE A 61 -13.40 -17.28 11.99
C PHE A 61 -13.76 -15.81 12.15
N VAL A 62 -13.44 -15.01 11.14
CA VAL A 62 -13.74 -13.58 11.13
C VAL A 62 -14.41 -13.19 9.82
N ALA A 63 -15.47 -12.40 9.93
CA ALA A 63 -16.06 -11.65 8.83
C ALA A 63 -15.84 -10.15 9.07
N THR A 64 -15.52 -9.41 8.02
CA THR A 64 -14.99 -8.03 8.13
C THR A 64 -15.77 -7.03 7.29
N ASP A 65 -15.58 -5.74 7.60
CA ASP A 65 -16.15 -4.59 6.89
C ASP A 65 -15.68 -4.46 5.44
N LYS A 66 -14.55 -5.10 5.12
CA LYS A 66 -14.03 -5.21 3.76
C LYS A 66 -14.63 -6.40 3.02
N ASN A 67 -15.73 -7.02 3.44
CA ASN A 67 -16.35 -8.15 2.74
C ASN A 67 -15.38 -9.33 2.60
N ILE A 68 -14.65 -9.63 3.68
CA ILE A 68 -13.68 -10.73 3.73
C ILE A 68 -14.12 -11.70 4.81
N PHE A 69 -14.12 -12.98 4.45
CA PHE A 69 -14.29 -14.09 5.38
C PHE A 69 -12.97 -14.85 5.49
N ALA A 70 -12.45 -15.00 6.71
CA ALA A 70 -11.13 -15.59 6.93
C ALA A 70 -11.09 -16.48 8.16
N SER A 71 -10.14 -17.41 8.16
CA SER A 71 -9.77 -18.22 9.31
C SER A 71 -8.37 -17.84 9.79
N LEU A 72 -8.30 -17.36 11.02
CA LEU A 72 -7.07 -16.97 11.70
C LEU A 72 -6.61 -18.05 12.68
N ASN A 73 -5.30 -18.21 12.78
CA ASN A 73 -4.69 -19.06 13.78
C ASN A 73 -4.70 -18.36 15.15
N SER A 74 -5.43 -18.91 16.12
CA SER A 74 -5.55 -18.32 17.44
C SER A 74 -4.22 -18.22 18.21
N ARG A 75 -3.18 -18.97 17.81
CA ARG A 75 -1.86 -18.97 18.49
C ARG A 75 -0.88 -17.95 17.92
N THR A 76 -0.91 -17.72 16.61
CA THR A 76 0.07 -16.85 15.93
C THR A 76 -0.55 -15.60 15.32
N GLY A 77 -1.86 -15.63 15.05
CA GLY A 77 -2.57 -14.62 14.28
C GLY A 77 -2.44 -14.80 12.77
N ASP A 78 -1.74 -15.84 12.28
CA ASP A 78 -1.57 -16.05 10.84
C ASP A 78 -2.87 -16.51 10.16
N LEU A 79 -2.99 -16.26 8.86
CA LEU A 79 -4.12 -16.70 8.05
C LEU A 79 -3.95 -18.17 7.66
N PHE A 80 -4.97 -19.00 7.88
CA PHE A 80 -5.07 -20.32 7.24
C PHE A 80 -5.60 -20.20 5.82
N TRP A 81 -6.70 -19.46 5.66
CA TRP A 81 -7.32 -19.15 4.39
C TRP A 81 -8.14 -17.87 4.54
N ARG A 82 -8.44 -17.23 3.40
CA ARG A 82 -9.36 -16.09 3.31
C ARG A 82 -10.05 -16.06 1.96
N HIS A 83 -11.26 -15.54 1.96
CA HIS A 83 -12.07 -15.27 0.79
C HIS A 83 -12.39 -13.79 0.74
N VAL A 84 -12.03 -13.16 -0.37
CA VAL A 84 -12.22 -11.73 -0.59
C VAL A 84 -13.34 -11.57 -1.61
N ASP A 85 -14.51 -11.10 -1.19
CA ASP A 85 -15.65 -10.92 -2.08
C ASP A 85 -15.59 -9.56 -2.82
N LYS A 86 -16.64 -9.19 -3.55
CA LYS A 86 -16.79 -7.88 -4.20
C LYS A 86 -16.81 -6.75 -3.17
N MET A 87 -16.27 -5.59 -3.54
CA MET A 87 -16.45 -4.37 -2.76
C MET A 87 -17.83 -3.77 -3.00
N GLY A 88 -18.39 -3.14 -1.96
CA GLY A 88 -19.70 -2.50 -2.01
C GLY A 88 -20.77 -3.27 -1.25
N PRO A 89 -22.03 -2.81 -1.32
CA PRO A 89 -23.14 -3.39 -0.56
C PRO A 89 -23.48 -4.81 -1.01
N GLU A 90 -23.25 -5.16 -2.28
CA GLU A 90 -23.53 -6.51 -2.81
C GLU A 90 -22.75 -7.62 -2.11
N GLY A 91 -21.54 -7.32 -1.62
CA GLY A 91 -20.69 -8.26 -0.90
C GLY A 91 -20.71 -8.07 0.62
N ALA A 92 -21.53 -7.15 1.14
CA ALA A 92 -21.57 -6.85 2.57
C ALA A 92 -22.06 -8.07 3.36
N VAL A 93 -21.33 -8.44 4.41
CA VAL A 93 -21.69 -9.56 5.27
C VAL A 93 -22.70 -9.08 6.30
N ASP A 94 -23.91 -9.62 6.25
CA ASP A 94 -25.01 -9.23 7.15
C ASP A 94 -24.99 -10.05 8.45
N THR A 95 -24.61 -11.34 8.37
CA THR A 95 -24.48 -12.21 9.53
C THR A 95 -23.48 -13.35 9.29
N LEU A 96 -22.90 -13.85 10.39
CA LEU A 96 -22.04 -15.04 10.40
C LEU A 96 -22.53 -15.99 11.50
N LEU A 97 -22.92 -17.19 11.09
CA LEU A 97 -23.33 -18.27 11.99
C LEU A 97 -22.39 -19.45 11.79
N VAL A 98 -21.81 -19.99 12.86
CA VAL A 98 -20.89 -21.13 12.77
C VAL A 98 -21.43 -22.26 13.63
N ASN A 99 -21.55 -23.46 13.03
CA ASN A 99 -21.91 -24.67 13.74
C ASN A 99 -21.04 -25.83 13.26
N ALA A 100 -20.19 -26.35 14.17
CA ALA A 100 -19.26 -27.44 13.89
C ALA A 100 -18.41 -27.21 12.62
N GLN A 101 -18.72 -27.91 11.52
CA GLN A 101 -17.96 -27.85 10.28
C GLN A 101 -18.51 -26.84 9.25
N ASP A 102 -19.69 -26.27 9.51
CA ASP A 102 -20.37 -25.37 8.59
C ASP A 102 -20.34 -23.93 9.13
N ALA A 103 -19.81 -23.01 8.32
CA ALA A 103 -19.94 -21.58 8.53
C ALA A 103 -20.91 -21.00 7.50
N LEU A 104 -22.04 -20.50 7.99
CA LEU A 104 -23.07 -19.85 7.19
C LEU A 104 -22.92 -18.34 7.22
N MET A 105 -23.07 -17.75 6.04
CA MET A 105 -23.07 -16.31 5.86
C MET A 105 -24.26 -15.88 5.01
N VAL A 106 -24.89 -14.79 5.45
CA VAL A 106 -25.86 -14.04 4.66
C VAL A 106 -25.18 -12.79 4.14
N ILE A 107 -25.32 -12.53 2.84
CA ILE A 107 -24.56 -11.51 2.13
C ILE A 107 -25.50 -10.65 1.26
N GLY A 108 -25.22 -9.36 1.19
CA GLY A 108 -25.83 -8.43 0.25
C GLY A 108 -27.27 -8.04 0.59
N ASP A 109 -27.52 -7.66 1.85
CA ASP A 109 -28.86 -7.39 2.41
C ASP A 109 -29.80 -8.58 2.23
N GLY A 110 -29.29 -9.78 2.52
CA GLY A 110 -30.08 -11.01 2.43
C GLY A 110 -30.26 -11.58 1.03
N ARG A 111 -29.45 -11.15 0.04
CA ARG A 111 -29.57 -11.65 -1.34
C ARG A 111 -28.97 -13.05 -1.53
N LEU A 112 -27.87 -13.35 -0.84
CA LEU A 112 -27.14 -14.61 -0.97
C LEU A 112 -27.02 -15.31 0.39
N LEU A 113 -27.19 -16.63 0.40
CA LEU A 113 -26.90 -17.51 1.52
C LEU A 113 -25.80 -18.49 1.11
N ARG A 114 -24.68 -18.48 1.83
CA ARG A 114 -23.52 -19.35 1.55
C ARG A 114 -23.16 -20.19 2.76
N SER A 115 -22.86 -21.46 2.53
CA SER A 115 -22.25 -22.34 3.52
C SER A 115 -20.82 -22.67 3.13
N TRP A 116 -19.91 -22.59 4.09
CA TRP A 116 -18.48 -22.82 3.92
C TRP A 116 -17.99 -23.93 4.86
N ASP A 117 -17.13 -24.79 4.34
CA ASP A 117 -16.39 -25.75 5.18
C ASP A 117 -15.33 -25.01 6.01
N THR A 118 -15.45 -25.09 7.33
CA THR A 118 -14.53 -24.47 8.28
C THR A 118 -13.12 -25.08 8.27
N ASN A 119 -12.95 -26.27 7.70
CA ASN A 119 -11.66 -26.95 7.59
C ASN A 119 -10.84 -26.46 6.41
N VAL A 120 -11.34 -26.67 5.20
CA VAL A 120 -10.61 -26.34 3.98
C VAL A 120 -10.82 -24.86 3.59
N GLY A 121 -11.92 -24.26 4.04
CA GLY A 121 -12.39 -22.99 3.49
C GLY A 121 -13.04 -23.18 2.11
N GLY A 122 -13.51 -24.39 1.77
CA GLY A 122 -14.26 -24.62 0.54
C GLY A 122 -15.68 -24.07 0.66
N LEU A 123 -16.28 -23.66 -0.46
CA LEU A 123 -17.72 -23.37 -0.52
C LEU A 123 -18.47 -24.70 -0.63
N ASN A 124 -19.38 -24.98 0.32
CA ASN A 124 -20.23 -26.17 0.28
C ASN A 124 -21.38 -25.98 -0.71
N TRP A 125 -22.08 -24.85 -0.59
CA TRP A 125 -23.17 -24.46 -1.48
C TRP A 125 -23.48 -22.96 -1.37
N GLU A 126 -24.13 -22.42 -2.39
CA GLU A 126 -24.59 -21.03 -2.46
C GLU A 126 -26.01 -21.01 -3.04
N VAL A 127 -26.90 -20.24 -2.41
CA VAL A 127 -28.29 -20.07 -2.84
C VAL A 127 -28.65 -18.59 -2.89
N VAL A 128 -29.36 -18.20 -3.96
CA VAL A 128 -29.94 -16.86 -4.11
C VAL A 128 -31.29 -16.84 -3.40
N LEU A 129 -31.44 -15.94 -2.45
CA LEU A 129 -32.69 -15.72 -1.73
C LEU A 129 -33.54 -14.64 -2.43
N ASP A 130 -34.84 -14.62 -2.12
CA ASP A 130 -35.79 -13.65 -2.67
C ASP A 130 -35.42 -12.20 -2.36
N THR A 131 -35.99 -11.23 -3.09
CA THR A 131 -35.72 -9.82 -2.80
C THR A 131 -36.37 -9.39 -1.48
N GLY A 132 -35.63 -8.69 -0.63
CA GLY A 132 -36.16 -8.13 0.61
C GLY A 132 -35.06 -7.92 1.65
N SER A 133 -35.19 -6.87 2.46
CA SER A 133 -34.15 -6.50 3.42
C SER A 133 -34.03 -7.53 4.56
N PHE A 134 -32.79 -7.89 4.86
CA PHE A 134 -32.43 -8.86 5.89
C PHE A 134 -32.69 -8.31 7.29
N GLN A 135 -33.15 -9.15 8.22
CA GLN A 135 -33.36 -8.80 9.63
C GLN A 135 -32.57 -9.70 10.57
N ALA A 136 -32.74 -11.02 10.45
CA ALA A 136 -32.05 -11.98 11.30
C ALA A 136 -31.91 -13.35 10.62
N ALA A 137 -30.94 -14.14 11.07
CA ALA A 137 -30.83 -15.55 10.72
C ALA A 137 -30.53 -16.36 11.98
N CYS A 138 -31.03 -17.59 12.02
CA CYS A 138 -30.80 -18.49 13.14
C CYS A 138 -30.69 -19.94 12.65
N PHE A 139 -29.84 -20.71 13.32
CA PHE A 139 -29.82 -22.16 13.18
C PHE A 139 -31.07 -22.77 13.81
N VAL A 140 -31.69 -23.72 13.12
CA VAL A 140 -32.89 -24.42 13.58
C VAL A 140 -32.57 -25.91 13.72
N GLY A 141 -32.65 -26.39 14.96
CA GLY A 141 -32.33 -27.76 15.33
C GLY A 141 -33.54 -28.60 15.67
N ILE A 142 -33.44 -29.90 15.40
CA ILE A 142 -34.38 -30.95 15.81
C ILE A 142 -33.57 -31.98 16.60
N GLN A 143 -34.01 -32.34 17.81
CA GLN A 143 -33.40 -33.41 18.62
C GLN A 143 -31.86 -33.22 18.76
N ASP A 144 -31.43 -32.04 19.22
CA ASP A 144 -30.01 -31.65 19.38
C ASP A 144 -29.15 -31.65 18.11
N THR A 145 -29.75 -31.80 16.92
CA THR A 145 -29.04 -31.68 15.64
C THR A 145 -29.56 -30.50 14.83
N VAL A 146 -28.66 -29.60 14.44
CA VAL A 146 -28.99 -28.49 13.55
C VAL A 146 -29.13 -29.02 12.13
N LYS A 147 -30.34 -28.91 11.55
CA LYS A 147 -30.64 -29.40 10.20
C LYS A 147 -31.09 -28.31 9.25
N HIS A 148 -31.62 -27.21 9.77
CA HIS A 148 -32.20 -26.14 8.98
C HIS A 148 -31.66 -24.78 9.41
N VAL A 149 -31.86 -23.79 8.54
CA VAL A 149 -31.51 -22.39 8.77
C VAL A 149 -32.75 -21.57 8.46
N ALA A 150 -33.19 -20.77 9.44
CA ALA A 150 -34.25 -19.80 9.23
C ALA A 150 -33.63 -18.44 8.88
N VAL A 151 -34.12 -17.82 7.82
CA VAL A 151 -33.72 -16.48 7.38
C VAL A 151 -34.96 -15.59 7.42
N LEU A 152 -34.89 -14.54 8.21
CA LEU A 152 -35.94 -13.54 8.35
C LEU A 152 -35.62 -12.31 7.53
N LYS A 153 -36.57 -11.98 6.66
CA LYS A 153 -36.61 -10.72 5.92
C LYS A 153 -37.76 -9.87 6.44
N LYS A 154 -37.79 -8.62 5.98
CA LYS A 154 -38.84 -7.68 6.37
C LYS A 154 -40.27 -8.18 6.08
N THR A 155 -40.48 -8.89 4.98
CA THR A 155 -41.81 -9.30 4.50
C THR A 155 -42.10 -10.79 4.63
N ALA A 156 -41.07 -11.63 4.73
CA ALA A 156 -41.21 -13.08 4.71
C ALA A 156 -40.14 -13.75 5.57
N ILE A 157 -40.43 -14.96 6.01
CA ILE A 157 -39.48 -15.87 6.64
C ILE A 157 -39.29 -17.09 5.74
N SER A 158 -38.04 -17.49 5.53
CA SER A 158 -37.67 -18.66 4.74
C SER A 158 -36.92 -19.67 5.60
N LEU A 159 -37.16 -20.96 5.32
CA LEU A 159 -36.44 -22.06 5.97
C LEU A 159 -35.69 -22.87 4.91
N HIS A 160 -34.39 -23.08 5.13
CA HIS A 160 -33.50 -23.76 4.20
C HIS A 160 -32.82 -24.95 4.86
N TYR A 161 -32.54 -26.00 4.09
CA TYR A 161 -31.75 -27.14 4.55
C TYR A 161 -30.27 -26.77 4.69
N LEU A 162 -29.64 -27.15 5.80
CA LEU A 162 -28.21 -26.86 6.06
C LEU A 162 -27.28 -27.61 5.09
N SER A 163 -27.67 -28.80 4.64
CA SER A 163 -26.82 -29.68 3.83
C SER A 163 -26.64 -29.22 2.38
N ASN A 164 -27.65 -28.60 1.79
CA ASN A 164 -27.67 -28.24 0.37
C ASN A 164 -28.20 -26.83 0.07
N GLY A 165 -28.69 -26.10 1.08
CA GLY A 165 -29.25 -24.76 0.94
C GLY A 165 -30.64 -24.70 0.32
N HIS A 166 -31.21 -25.83 -0.13
CA HIS A 166 -32.53 -25.83 -0.75
C HIS A 166 -33.58 -25.30 0.22
N GLN A 167 -34.47 -24.47 -0.32
CA GLN A 167 -35.60 -23.93 0.42
C GLN A 167 -36.60 -25.06 0.72
N LYS A 168 -36.92 -25.22 2.01
CA LYS A 168 -37.98 -26.13 2.47
C LYS A 168 -39.34 -25.48 2.30
N TRP A 169 -39.49 -24.26 2.83
CA TRP A 169 -40.69 -23.45 2.69
C TRP A 169 -40.35 -21.96 2.85
N VAL A 170 -41.27 -21.10 2.41
CA VAL A 170 -41.25 -19.64 2.56
C VAL A 170 -42.65 -19.21 2.92
N GLU A 171 -42.78 -18.38 3.94
CA GLU A 171 -44.06 -17.86 4.40
C GLU A 171 -44.01 -16.34 4.59
N ASN A 172 -45.11 -15.69 4.22
CA ASN A 172 -45.24 -14.24 4.38
C ASN A 172 -45.56 -13.89 5.83
N LEU A 173 -44.94 -12.82 6.32
CA LEU A 173 -45.14 -12.36 7.69
C LEU A 173 -46.48 -11.60 7.79
N PRO A 174 -47.32 -11.90 8.81
CA PRO A 174 -48.56 -11.17 9.07
C PRO A 174 -48.29 -9.68 9.29
N ASP A 175 -49.14 -8.82 8.72
CA ASP A 175 -49.09 -7.37 8.95
C ASP A 175 -47.71 -6.72 8.75
N SER A 176 -46.90 -7.24 7.82
CA SER A 176 -45.51 -6.84 7.58
C SER A 176 -45.30 -5.35 7.25
N ASP A 177 -46.36 -4.65 6.84
CA ASP A 177 -46.33 -3.19 6.65
C ASP A 177 -46.29 -2.41 7.97
N THR A 178 -46.86 -2.97 9.05
CA THR A 178 -47.00 -2.31 10.36
C THR A 178 -46.07 -2.90 11.42
N VAL A 179 -45.91 -4.23 11.44
CA VAL A 179 -45.09 -4.96 12.41
C VAL A 179 -43.66 -5.07 11.88
N LYS A 180 -42.70 -4.52 12.64
CA LYS A 180 -41.27 -4.68 12.34
C LYS A 180 -40.74 -5.94 12.99
N TYR A 181 -40.64 -7.01 12.21
CA TYR A 181 -40.01 -8.26 12.64
C TYR A 181 -38.49 -8.12 12.70
N GLN A 182 -37.88 -8.47 13.85
CA GLN A 182 -36.47 -8.20 14.13
C GLN A 182 -35.66 -9.42 14.59
N ALA A 183 -36.31 -10.45 15.15
CA ALA A 183 -35.60 -11.60 15.71
C ALA A 183 -36.29 -12.91 15.35
N VAL A 184 -35.46 -13.95 15.15
CA VAL A 184 -35.88 -15.35 15.01
C VAL A 184 -35.18 -16.17 16.07
N TYR A 185 -35.93 -17.09 16.66
CA TYR A 185 -35.44 -18.02 17.65
C TYR A 185 -36.03 -19.42 17.42
N SER A 186 -35.23 -20.45 17.69
CA SER A 186 -35.69 -21.83 17.78
C SER A 186 -35.14 -22.45 19.06
N GLY A 187 -36.03 -23.05 19.86
CA GLY A 187 -35.70 -23.70 21.13
C GLY A 187 -35.35 -25.19 21.02
N GLY A 188 -35.13 -25.70 19.80
CA GLY A 188 -34.89 -27.14 19.56
C GLY A 188 -36.14 -28.02 19.50
N GLY A 189 -37.33 -27.42 19.62
CA GLY A 189 -38.62 -28.06 19.29
C GLY A 189 -38.98 -27.90 17.80
N GLU A 190 -40.10 -28.48 17.37
CA GLU A 190 -40.61 -28.39 15.99
C GLU A 190 -41.28 -27.03 15.68
N GLU A 191 -40.85 -25.97 16.36
CA GLU A 191 -41.42 -24.62 16.26
C GLU A 191 -40.32 -23.56 16.03
N VAL A 192 -40.63 -22.57 15.21
CA VAL A 192 -39.80 -21.38 14.97
C VAL A 192 -40.54 -20.14 15.45
N PHE A 193 -39.92 -19.38 16.35
CA PHE A 193 -40.48 -18.17 16.93
C PHE A 193 -39.95 -16.94 16.20
N VAL A 194 -40.86 -16.09 15.75
CA VAL A 194 -40.52 -14.81 15.09
C VAL A 194 -41.09 -13.69 15.93
N LEU A 195 -40.22 -12.78 16.37
CA LEU A 195 -40.60 -11.62 17.16
C LEU A 195 -40.65 -10.37 16.29
N GLY A 196 -41.77 -9.66 16.37
CA GLY A 196 -41.97 -8.36 15.75
C GLY A 196 -42.50 -7.33 16.72
N MET A 197 -42.27 -6.07 16.40
CA MET A 197 -42.64 -4.95 17.25
C MET A 197 -43.26 -3.84 16.42
N VAL A 198 -44.37 -3.29 16.91
CA VAL A 198 -44.94 -2.04 16.43
C VAL A 198 -44.50 -0.94 17.38
N PRO A 199 -43.70 0.06 16.93
CA PRO A 199 -43.22 1.13 17.79
C PRO A 199 -44.37 1.86 18.48
N HIS A 200 -44.27 2.05 19.79
CA HIS A 200 -45.24 2.71 20.68
C HIS A 200 -46.61 2.01 20.78
N SER A 201 -46.71 0.72 20.46
CA SER A 201 -47.98 -0.01 20.51
C SER A 201 -47.87 -1.37 21.20
N HIS A 202 -47.39 -2.39 20.50
CA HIS A 202 -47.40 -3.77 20.98
C HIS A 202 -46.27 -4.60 20.36
N LEU A 203 -45.92 -5.70 21.04
CA LEU A 203 -45.01 -6.74 20.57
C LEU A 203 -45.84 -7.94 20.08
N THR A 204 -45.47 -8.48 18.93
CA THR A 204 -46.14 -9.60 18.28
C THR A 204 -45.16 -10.77 18.17
N ILE A 205 -45.51 -11.92 18.73
CA ILE A 205 -44.75 -13.17 18.60
C ILE A 205 -45.56 -14.10 17.71
N THR A 206 -44.96 -14.53 16.60
CA THR A 206 -45.59 -15.43 15.63
C THR A 206 -44.82 -16.75 15.65
N VAL A 207 -45.51 -17.87 15.80
CA VAL A 207 -44.92 -19.20 15.90
C VAL A 207 -45.27 -20.00 14.65
N TYR A 208 -44.24 -20.46 13.95
CA TYR A 208 -44.33 -21.22 12.72
C TYR A 208 -44.02 -22.70 12.98
N SER A 209 -44.77 -23.59 12.35
CA SER A 209 -44.46 -25.02 12.31
C SER A 209 -43.21 -25.28 11.47
N LEU A 210 -42.31 -26.13 11.97
CA LEU A 210 -41.10 -26.48 11.24
C LEU A 210 -41.37 -27.36 10.01
N GLU A 211 -42.43 -28.18 10.04
CA GLU A 211 -42.76 -29.10 8.94
C GLU A 211 -43.29 -28.36 7.73
N ASP A 212 -44.39 -27.64 7.91
CA ASP A 212 -45.19 -27.08 6.81
C ASP A 212 -45.14 -25.55 6.71
N GLY A 213 -44.55 -24.87 7.69
CA GLY A 213 -44.52 -23.40 7.73
C GLY A 213 -45.83 -22.76 8.20
N GLU A 214 -46.86 -23.53 8.56
CA GLU A 214 -48.12 -22.94 9.03
C GLU A 214 -47.95 -22.17 10.35
N ILE A 215 -48.67 -21.06 10.49
CA ILE A 215 -48.71 -20.27 11.72
C ILE A 215 -49.53 -21.03 12.77
N ILE A 216 -48.85 -21.58 13.78
CA ILE A 216 -49.48 -22.31 14.88
C ILE A 216 -50.22 -21.34 15.80
N ARG A 217 -49.57 -20.23 16.14
CA ARG A 217 -50.06 -19.26 17.12
C ARG A 217 -49.40 -17.90 16.95
N GLN A 218 -50.20 -16.85 17.15
CA GLN A 218 -49.75 -15.46 17.16
C GLN A 218 -50.22 -14.81 18.47
N VAL A 219 -49.28 -14.21 19.21
CA VAL A 219 -49.54 -13.59 20.50
C VAL A 219 -49.12 -12.13 20.45
N THR A 220 -50.03 -11.23 20.82
CA THR A 220 -49.77 -9.79 20.91
C THR A 220 -49.77 -9.35 22.38
N GLY A 221 -48.72 -8.66 22.81
CA GLY A 221 -48.59 -8.11 24.17
C GLY A 221 -48.24 -6.62 24.18
N PRO A 222 -48.56 -5.86 25.25
CA PRO A 222 -48.24 -4.44 25.34
C PRO A 222 -46.73 -4.20 25.30
N GLN A 223 -46.30 -3.11 24.64
CA GLN A 223 -44.88 -2.77 24.54
C GLN A 223 -44.34 -2.28 25.90
N LEU A 224 -43.29 -2.93 26.40
CA LEU A 224 -42.47 -2.41 27.50
C LEU A 224 -41.50 -1.35 26.96
N SER A 225 -41.22 -0.28 27.69
CA SER A 225 -40.34 0.81 27.23
C SER A 225 -38.97 0.30 26.75
N ASN A 226 -38.38 0.99 25.77
CA ASN A 226 -37.18 0.55 25.03
C ASN A 226 -36.00 0.08 25.89
N ASP A 227 -35.87 0.56 27.13
CA ASP A 227 -34.81 0.15 28.06
C ASP A 227 -34.99 -1.27 28.63
N TYR A 228 -36.20 -1.82 28.64
CA TYR A 228 -36.48 -3.15 29.21
C TYR A 228 -36.40 -4.29 28.19
N ILE A 229 -36.56 -4.01 26.90
CA ILE A 229 -36.57 -5.03 25.84
C ILE A 229 -35.16 -5.59 25.58
N PHE A 230 -34.13 -4.76 25.67
CA PHE A 230 -32.74 -5.21 25.55
C PHE A 230 -32.31 -6.14 26.70
N THR A 231 -32.83 -5.87 27.89
CA THR A 231 -32.62 -6.71 29.09
C THR A 231 -33.44 -7.99 29.03
N PHE A 232 -34.62 -7.98 28.39
CA PHE A 232 -35.48 -9.17 28.28
C PHE A 232 -34.97 -10.21 27.28
N ILE A 233 -34.36 -9.78 26.16
CA ILE A 233 -33.86 -10.70 25.12
C ILE A 233 -32.56 -11.42 25.55
N THR A 234 -31.84 -10.89 26.55
CA THR A 234 -30.69 -11.56 27.17
C THR A 234 -31.04 -12.42 28.39
N PHE A 235 -32.23 -12.24 29.00
CA PHE A 235 -32.63 -12.93 30.23
C PHE A 235 -33.84 -13.88 30.12
N ALA A 236 -34.43 -14.10 28.95
CA ALA A 236 -35.56 -15.04 28.78
C ALA A 236 -35.15 -16.53 28.78
N LEU A 237 -34.23 -16.90 29.68
CA LEU A 237 -33.88 -18.26 30.07
C LEU A 237 -33.72 -18.36 31.59
N LEU A 238 -34.55 -17.66 32.37
CA LEU A 238 -34.85 -18.03 33.76
C LEU A 238 -36.14 -17.35 34.25
N ALA A 239 -36.93 -18.07 35.03
CA ALA A 239 -38.25 -17.68 35.53
C ALA A 239 -38.28 -16.43 36.42
N ILE A 240 -39.41 -15.70 36.35
CA ILE A 240 -40.12 -14.86 37.33
C ILE A 240 -39.32 -14.29 38.54
N ILE A 241 -39.38 -12.95 38.71
CA ILE A 241 -39.55 -12.14 39.96
C ILE A 241 -38.63 -10.89 40.03
N LEU A 242 -39.28 -9.75 40.31
CA LEU A 242 -38.83 -8.47 40.90
C LEU A 242 -38.15 -7.38 40.04
N LEU A 243 -38.89 -6.25 39.98
CA LEU A 243 -38.47 -4.88 39.68
C LEU A 243 -37.24 -4.44 40.49
N VAL A 244 -36.41 -3.57 39.90
CA VAL A 244 -35.91 -2.28 40.45
C VAL A 244 -34.97 -1.59 39.43
N SER A 245 -34.94 -0.26 39.52
CA SER A 245 -34.42 0.82 38.66
C SER A 245 -32.91 0.96 38.43
N CYS A 246 -32.59 1.75 37.40
CA CYS A 246 -31.49 2.75 37.24
C CYS A 246 -30.29 2.45 36.31
N SER A 247 -30.18 3.34 35.30
CA SER A 247 -29.01 3.95 34.62
C SER A 247 -27.67 3.21 34.54
N PHE A 248 -27.21 3.01 33.30
CA PHE A 248 -25.81 2.79 32.88
C PHE A 248 -24.96 1.88 33.77
N SER A 249 -25.30 0.59 33.82
CA SER A 249 -24.31 -0.47 34.04
C SER A 249 -24.87 -1.81 33.58
N THR A 250 -24.13 -2.51 32.74
CA THR A 250 -24.43 -3.87 32.31
C THR A 250 -24.31 -4.80 33.52
N PHE A 251 -25.42 -5.32 34.04
CA PHE A 251 -25.43 -6.34 35.10
C PHE A 251 -25.56 -7.74 34.49
N ILE A 252 -24.44 -8.48 34.48
CA ILE A 252 -24.41 -9.93 34.73
C ILE A 252 -23.32 -10.14 35.79
N PHE A 253 -23.69 -10.77 36.91
CA PHE A 253 -22.81 -11.10 38.04
C PHE A 253 -21.73 -12.11 37.62
N PHE A 254 -20.62 -11.64 37.07
CA PHE A 254 -19.28 -12.23 37.27
C PHE A 254 -18.25 -11.10 37.14
N SER A 255 -17.85 -10.54 38.28
CA SER A 255 -16.69 -9.65 38.38
C SER A 255 -15.42 -10.47 38.12
N PHE A 256 -14.87 -10.39 36.91
CA PHE A 256 -13.49 -10.78 36.67
C PHE A 256 -12.60 -9.56 36.90
N PRO A 257 -11.78 -9.51 37.97
CA PRO A 257 -10.74 -8.50 38.05
C PRO A 257 -9.74 -8.78 36.93
N LEU A 258 -9.68 -7.91 35.92
CA LEU A 258 -8.56 -7.88 34.99
C LEU A 258 -7.34 -7.40 35.80
N PRO A 259 -6.29 -8.22 36.02
CA PRO A 259 -5.11 -7.74 36.70
C PRO A 259 -4.35 -6.81 35.75
N PHE A 260 -4.40 -5.51 36.03
CA PHE A 260 -3.49 -4.53 35.44
C PHE A 260 -2.07 -4.88 35.87
N SER A 261 -1.16 -5.05 34.91
CA SER A 261 0.27 -5.16 35.16
C SER A 261 0.83 -3.74 35.36
N GLU A 262 1.57 -3.55 36.46
CA GLU A 262 2.30 -2.31 36.80
C GLU A 262 3.60 -2.14 36.00
N ASP A 263 3.88 -2.97 34.98
CA ASP A 263 5.09 -2.85 34.19
C ASP A 263 4.86 -1.83 33.07
N GLY A 264 5.54 -0.69 33.16
CA GLY A 264 5.43 0.51 32.30
C GLY A 264 5.80 0.33 30.81
N SER A 265 5.47 -0.79 30.19
CA SER A 265 5.27 -0.85 28.74
C SER A 265 3.93 -0.19 28.43
N THR A 266 3.97 0.99 27.82
CA THR A 266 2.84 1.82 27.42
C THR A 266 1.86 1.07 26.52
N ILE A 267 0.91 0.35 27.12
CA ILE A 267 -0.42 0.18 26.53
C ILE A 267 -1.10 1.52 26.76
N ALA A 268 -1.13 2.36 25.73
CA ALA A 268 -1.85 3.64 25.73
C ALA A 268 -3.28 3.45 26.28
N PRO A 269 -3.86 4.46 26.95
CA PRO A 269 -5.06 4.29 27.76
C PRO A 269 -6.18 3.62 26.95
N LEU A 270 -6.60 2.45 27.43
CA LEU A 270 -7.68 1.61 26.91
C LEU A 270 -9.04 2.31 27.12
N ARG A 271 -9.22 3.48 26.49
CA ARG A 271 -10.50 4.17 26.39
C ARG A 271 -11.21 3.59 25.17
N ASP A 272 -12.35 2.96 25.43
CA ASP A 272 -13.40 2.61 24.46
C ASP A 272 -13.15 1.36 23.59
N PHE A 273 -13.54 0.19 24.12
CA PHE A 273 -13.58 -1.06 23.34
C PHE A 273 -14.81 -1.13 22.43
N GLN A 274 -14.59 -1.52 21.17
CA GLN A 274 -15.62 -2.12 20.30
C GLN A 274 -15.39 -3.67 20.28
N PRO A 275 -16.34 -4.47 19.78
CA PRO A 275 -16.82 -5.70 20.42
C PRO A 275 -15.74 -6.66 20.97
N LEU A 276 -16.01 -7.14 22.19
CA LEU A 276 -15.19 -8.12 22.91
C LEU A 276 -15.67 -9.54 22.60
N TYR A 277 -14.79 -10.42 22.10
CA TYR A 277 -15.14 -11.83 21.89
C TYR A 277 -14.41 -12.71 22.88
N VAL A 278 -15.17 -13.49 23.66
CA VAL A 278 -14.63 -14.37 24.69
C VAL A 278 -14.73 -15.82 24.26
N HIS A 279 -13.63 -16.55 24.41
CA HIS A 279 -13.54 -17.97 24.18
C HIS A 279 -13.17 -18.70 25.47
N ALA A 280 -14.15 -19.36 26.08
CA ALA A 280 -13.95 -20.20 27.25
C ALA A 280 -13.59 -21.64 26.82
N PHE A 281 -12.65 -22.25 27.52
CA PHE A 281 -12.24 -23.64 27.32
C PHE A 281 -11.93 -24.31 28.66
N LEU A 282 -12.14 -25.62 28.75
CA LEU A 282 -11.77 -26.40 29.92
C LEU A 282 -10.25 -26.70 29.90
N LYS A 283 -9.55 -26.45 31.02
CA LYS A 283 -8.16 -26.87 31.20
C LYS A 283 -8.09 -28.33 31.65
N LYS A 284 -6.88 -28.90 31.59
CA LYS A 284 -6.60 -30.26 32.09
C LYS A 284 -6.87 -30.44 33.58
N ASP A 285 -6.83 -29.35 34.34
CA ASP A 285 -7.05 -29.34 35.79
C ASP A 285 -8.53 -29.03 36.14
N ASP A 286 -9.45 -29.26 35.20
CA ASP A 286 -10.90 -28.94 35.26
C ASP A 286 -11.26 -27.46 35.51
N SER A 287 -10.27 -26.57 35.59
CA SER A 287 -10.49 -25.12 35.67
C SER A 287 -10.84 -24.51 34.32
N VAL A 288 -11.67 -23.48 34.31
CA VAL A 288 -12.01 -22.74 33.08
C VAL A 288 -10.87 -21.77 32.74
N GLY A 289 -10.37 -21.85 31.51
CA GLY A 289 -9.51 -20.85 30.89
C GLY A 289 -10.30 -19.99 29.92
N TYR A 290 -9.87 -18.75 29.73
CA TYR A 290 -10.47 -17.85 28.75
C TYR A 290 -9.41 -17.19 27.87
N ARG A 291 -9.74 -17.06 26.59
CA ARG A 291 -9.03 -16.23 25.61
C ARG A 291 -9.98 -15.12 25.18
N VAL A 292 -9.44 -13.94 24.95
CA VAL A 292 -10.21 -12.75 24.64
C VAL A 292 -9.63 -12.13 23.38
N LEU A 293 -10.47 -11.96 22.37
CA LEU A 293 -10.16 -11.15 21.20
C LEU A 293 -10.74 -9.75 21.43
N VAL A 294 -9.86 -8.77 21.33
CA VAL A 294 -10.17 -7.37 21.57
C VAL A 294 -9.92 -6.60 20.29
N GLN A 295 -10.90 -5.80 19.86
CA GLN A 295 -10.75 -4.85 18.77
C GLN A 295 -10.75 -3.43 19.32
N THR A 296 -9.71 -2.68 19.01
CA THR A 296 -9.58 -1.26 19.38
C THR A 296 -10.14 -0.35 18.27
N GLU A 297 -10.42 0.91 18.61
CA GLU A 297 -10.93 1.91 17.65
C GLU A 297 -9.99 2.13 16.46
N ASP A 298 -8.67 2.02 16.70
CA ASP A 298 -7.63 2.17 15.70
C ASP A 298 -7.43 0.91 14.82
N HIS A 299 -8.42 0.01 14.83
CA HIS A 299 -8.50 -1.25 14.10
C HIS A 299 -7.36 -2.24 14.44
N ALA A 300 -6.75 -2.15 15.62
CA ALA A 300 -5.85 -3.21 16.09
C ALA A 300 -6.65 -4.37 16.70
N LEU A 301 -6.29 -5.59 16.32
CA LEU A 301 -6.82 -6.82 16.91
C LEU A 301 -5.78 -7.39 17.86
N THR A 302 -6.13 -7.48 19.14
CA THR A 302 -5.25 -8.05 20.16
C THR A 302 -5.88 -9.30 20.73
N PHE A 303 -5.11 -10.39 20.74
CA PHE A 303 -5.53 -11.66 21.32
C PHE A 303 -4.84 -11.89 22.65
N ILE A 304 -5.64 -11.93 23.71
CA ILE A 304 -5.17 -12.00 25.09
C ILE A 304 -5.52 -13.38 25.65
N GLN A 305 -4.55 -14.03 26.26
CA GLN A 305 -4.79 -15.26 27.01
C GLN A 305 -4.68 -14.94 28.49
N LEU A 306 -5.77 -15.12 29.23
CA LEU A 306 -5.77 -14.91 30.67
C LEU A 306 -5.50 -16.23 31.40
N LEU A 307 -4.26 -16.32 31.89
CA LEU A 307 -3.84 -17.28 32.91
C LEU A 307 -3.69 -16.52 34.25
N ALA A 308 -2.78 -16.94 35.14
CA ALA A 308 -2.46 -16.22 36.38
C ALA A 308 -1.91 -14.79 36.15
N ARG A 309 -1.36 -14.51 34.96
CA ARG A 309 -1.04 -13.16 34.45
C ARG A 309 -1.66 -13.00 33.07
N SER A 310 -2.22 -11.83 32.79
CA SER A 310 -2.69 -11.47 31.44
C SER A 310 -1.50 -11.40 30.49
N ARG A 311 -1.51 -12.19 29.41
CA ARG A 311 -0.45 -12.18 28.40
C ARG A 311 -1.07 -11.94 27.02
N VAL A 312 -0.55 -10.92 26.33
CA VAL A 312 -0.81 -10.73 24.90
C VAL A 312 -0.12 -11.85 24.13
N VAL A 313 -0.90 -12.63 23.38
CA VAL A 313 -0.40 -13.72 22.53
C VAL A 313 0.13 -13.14 21.23
N TRP A 314 -0.67 -12.31 20.57
CA TRP A 314 -0.34 -11.60 19.35
C TRP A 314 -1.20 -10.34 19.20
N THR A 315 -0.69 -9.40 18.41
CA THR A 315 -1.41 -8.19 17.97
C THR A 315 -1.30 -8.08 16.47
N ARG A 316 -2.43 -7.84 15.79
CA ARG A 316 -2.52 -7.60 14.36
C ARG A 316 -3.01 -6.18 14.10
N GLU A 317 -2.29 -5.46 13.26
CA GLU A 317 -2.59 -4.07 12.92
C GLU A 317 -3.40 -4.03 11.62
N GLU A 318 -4.73 -4.21 11.71
CA GLU A 318 -5.62 -4.31 10.53
C GLU A 318 -5.95 -2.94 9.90
N ALA A 319 -5.54 -1.83 10.52
CA ALA A 319 -5.60 -0.50 9.91
C ALA A 319 -4.83 -0.42 8.57
N LEU A 320 -3.78 -1.23 8.41
CA LEU A 320 -2.97 -1.29 7.19
C LEU A 320 -3.69 -1.94 5.99
N ALA A 321 -4.88 -2.49 6.19
CA ALA A 321 -5.77 -2.94 5.11
C ALA A 321 -6.31 -1.79 4.24
N ASP A 322 -6.19 -0.54 4.71
CA ASP A 322 -6.70 0.65 4.01
C ASP A 322 -5.70 1.81 4.03
N VAL A 323 -4.60 1.62 3.31
CA VAL A 323 -3.58 2.66 3.09
C VAL A 323 -4.08 3.69 2.08
N VAL A 324 -4.06 4.97 2.45
CA VAL A 324 -4.49 6.08 1.59
C VAL A 324 -3.31 6.70 0.85
N THR A 325 -2.21 6.94 1.55
CA THR A 325 -1.00 7.56 1.00
C THR A 325 0.23 7.00 1.69
N MET A 326 1.35 6.97 0.97
CA MET A 326 2.63 6.57 1.52
C MET A 326 3.78 7.37 0.91
N GLU A 327 4.87 7.48 1.66
CA GLU A 327 6.14 8.05 1.19
C GLU A 327 7.30 7.17 1.65
N MET A 328 8.39 7.17 0.89
CA MET A 328 9.65 6.55 1.29
C MET A 328 10.67 7.61 1.65
N VAL A 329 11.11 7.59 2.91
CA VAL A 329 12.09 8.52 3.45
C VAL A 329 13.41 7.79 3.64
N ASP A 330 14.51 8.42 3.24
CA ASP A 330 15.85 7.90 3.46
C ASP A 330 16.15 7.75 4.96
N LEU A 331 16.91 6.72 5.31
CA LEU A 331 17.37 6.50 6.67
C LEU A 331 18.41 7.56 7.11
N PRO A 332 18.62 7.74 8.42
CA PRO A 332 19.63 8.68 8.92
C PRO A 332 21.05 8.25 8.51
N LEU A 333 21.93 9.24 8.38
CA LEU A 333 23.33 9.03 8.05
C LEU A 333 24.04 8.16 9.11
N THR A 334 25.02 7.39 8.67
CA THR A 334 25.93 6.69 9.60
C THR A 334 26.80 7.69 10.35
N GLY A 335 27.30 7.32 11.53
CA GLY A 335 28.14 8.22 12.34
C GLY A 335 29.37 8.72 11.58
N THR A 336 29.98 7.88 10.74
CA THR A 336 31.11 8.26 9.86
C THR A 336 30.71 9.28 8.79
N GLN A 337 29.54 9.13 8.18
CA GLN A 337 29.02 10.11 7.20
C GLN A 337 28.66 11.44 7.86
N ALA A 338 28.10 11.41 9.07
CA ALA A 338 27.80 12.62 9.84
C ALA A 338 29.09 13.40 10.21
N GLU A 339 30.17 12.70 10.54
CA GLU A 339 31.49 13.32 10.77
C GLU A 339 32.05 13.96 9.49
N LEU A 340 31.87 13.32 8.34
CA LEU A 340 32.26 13.89 7.03
C LEU A 340 31.48 15.16 6.72
N GLU A 341 30.15 15.19 6.93
CA GLU A 341 29.37 16.43 6.77
C GLU A 341 29.86 17.52 7.74
N GLY A 342 30.19 17.12 8.97
CA GLY A 342 30.80 18.00 9.96
C GLY A 342 32.16 18.58 9.54
N GLU A 343 32.99 17.81 8.81
CA GLU A 343 34.29 18.24 8.26
C GLU A 343 34.10 19.40 7.27
N PHE A 344 33.21 19.25 6.30
CA PHE A 344 33.05 20.18 5.17
C PHE A 344 31.99 21.28 5.39
N GLY A 345 31.03 21.10 6.30
CA GLY A 345 29.86 21.98 6.43
C GLY A 345 30.11 23.31 7.16
N LYS A 346 31.14 23.42 7.99
CA LYS A 346 31.46 24.66 8.70
C LYS A 346 32.54 25.44 7.96
N LYS A 347 32.19 26.61 7.42
CA LYS A 347 33.15 27.61 6.91
C LYS A 347 34.10 27.97 8.06
N ALA A 348 35.33 27.47 8.02
CA ALA A 348 36.35 27.85 8.98
C ALA A 348 37.02 29.16 8.54
N ASP A 349 37.38 30.01 9.50
CA ASP A 349 38.09 31.27 9.26
C ASP A 349 39.55 30.98 8.86
N GLY A 350 39.77 30.71 7.57
CA GLY A 350 41.09 30.53 6.97
C GLY A 350 41.46 29.08 6.61
N LEU A 351 42.51 28.95 5.80
CA LEU A 351 42.98 27.66 5.26
C LEU A 351 43.60 26.75 6.32
N LEU A 352 44.39 27.30 7.26
CA LEU A 352 45.10 26.52 8.29
C LEU A 352 44.14 25.80 9.25
N PRO A 353 43.08 26.44 9.79
CA PRO A 353 42.07 25.74 10.58
C PRO A 353 41.34 24.64 9.79
N MET A 354 41.09 24.84 8.49
CA MET A 354 40.47 23.82 7.64
C MET A 354 41.36 22.59 7.48
N VAL A 355 42.66 22.78 7.24
CA VAL A 355 43.64 21.68 7.15
C VAL A 355 43.77 20.94 8.48
N MET A 356 43.89 21.66 9.59
CA MET A 356 43.98 21.05 10.93
C MET A 356 42.72 20.25 11.28
N LYS A 357 41.53 20.78 10.94
CA LYS A 357 40.25 20.09 11.14
C LYS A 357 40.18 18.80 10.30
N ARG A 358 40.60 18.85 9.03
CA ARG A 358 40.68 17.68 8.16
C ARG A 358 41.63 16.62 8.71
N LEU A 359 42.84 17.01 9.12
CA LEU A 359 43.80 16.09 9.74
C LEU A 359 43.24 15.47 11.03
N SER A 360 42.61 16.27 11.88
CA SER A 360 41.95 15.79 13.10
C SER A 360 40.86 14.75 12.78
N SER A 361 39.99 15.01 11.80
CA SER A 361 38.94 14.07 11.40
C SER A 361 39.53 12.76 10.85
N GLN A 362 40.55 12.85 10.00
CA GLN A 362 41.24 11.66 9.47
C GLN A 362 41.93 10.83 10.56
N VAL A 363 42.51 11.47 11.58
CA VAL A 363 43.11 10.78 12.73
C VAL A 363 42.02 10.07 13.56
N ILE A 364 40.87 10.72 13.78
CA ILE A 364 39.72 10.09 14.47
C ILE A 364 39.24 8.86 13.69
N LEU A 365 39.08 8.98 12.37
CA LEU A 365 38.67 7.87 11.51
C LEU A 365 39.70 6.72 11.54
N LEU A 366 41.00 7.03 11.54
CA LEU A 366 42.08 6.06 11.64
C LEU A 366 42.06 5.33 13.00
N GLN A 367 41.84 6.06 14.10
CA GLN A 367 41.68 5.47 15.44
C GLN A 367 40.48 4.52 15.49
N ALA A 368 39.34 4.94 14.93
CA ALA A 368 38.14 4.10 14.83
C ALA A 368 38.39 2.84 13.98
N TRP A 369 39.08 2.98 12.85
CA TRP A 369 39.46 1.84 11.99
C TRP A 369 40.39 0.86 12.71
N MET A 370 41.41 1.35 13.39
CA MET A 370 42.31 0.50 14.19
C MET A 370 41.57 -0.23 15.32
N ALA A 371 40.66 0.46 16.02
CA ALA A 371 39.82 -0.15 17.04
C ALA A 371 38.89 -1.22 16.46
N HIS A 372 38.30 -0.98 15.29
CA HIS A 372 37.47 -1.96 14.58
C HIS A 372 38.27 -3.19 14.16
N LEU A 373 39.49 -3.00 13.64
CA LEU A 373 40.36 -4.10 13.24
C LEU A 373 40.79 -4.97 14.45
N TRP A 374 41.05 -4.33 15.59
CA TRP A 374 41.29 -5.02 16.86
C TRP A 374 40.07 -5.80 17.34
N LYS A 375 38.87 -5.23 17.20
CA LYS A 375 37.59 -5.89 17.52
C LYS A 375 37.36 -7.10 16.62
N LEU A 376 37.55 -6.98 15.30
CA LEU A 376 37.43 -8.10 14.35
C LEU A 376 38.40 -9.23 14.68
N PHE A 377 39.65 -8.92 15.04
CA PHE A 377 40.64 -9.92 15.44
C PHE A 377 40.25 -10.63 16.76
N TYR A 378 39.64 -9.89 17.69
CA TYR A 378 39.13 -10.45 18.95
C TYR A 378 37.87 -11.30 18.75
N GLU A 379 36.95 -10.88 17.88
CA GLU A 379 35.72 -11.59 17.53
C GLU A 379 35.98 -12.85 16.70
N ALA A 380 36.99 -12.84 15.81
CA ALA A 380 37.43 -14.02 15.06
C ALA A 380 37.94 -15.16 15.97
N ARG A 381 38.26 -14.86 17.24
CA ARG A 381 38.62 -15.86 18.27
C ARG A 381 37.42 -16.42 19.04
N LYS A 382 36.20 -15.89 18.88
CA LYS A 382 34.99 -16.42 19.53
C LYS A 382 34.24 -17.40 18.60
N PRO A 383 33.64 -18.49 19.15
CA PRO A 383 32.82 -19.40 18.36
C PRO A 383 31.55 -18.72 17.83
N ARG A 384 31.20 -19.03 16.58
CA ARG A 384 30.28 -18.29 15.69
C ARG A 384 28.79 -18.30 16.06
N SER A 385 28.38 -18.85 17.21
CA SER A 385 26.97 -19.21 17.50
C SER A 385 26.14 -18.20 18.29
N GLN A 386 26.63 -17.00 18.60
CA GLN A 386 25.93 -16.06 19.51
C GLN A 386 25.77 -14.60 19.03
N ILE A 387 26.03 -14.28 17.75
CA ILE A 387 25.83 -12.90 17.26
C ILE A 387 24.42 -12.79 16.68
N LYS A 388 23.44 -12.43 17.51
CA LYS A 388 22.18 -11.86 17.04
C LYS A 388 22.31 -10.34 17.09
N ASN A 389 22.43 -9.70 15.92
CA ASN A 389 22.29 -8.26 15.83
C ASN A 389 20.80 -7.94 15.89
N GLU A 390 20.30 -7.57 17.07
CA GLU A 390 18.95 -7.03 17.19
C GLU A 390 18.92 -5.64 16.54
N VAL A 391 18.10 -5.49 15.50
CA VAL A 391 17.90 -4.21 14.81
C VAL A 391 16.99 -3.37 15.68
N THR A 392 17.54 -2.33 16.31
CA THR A 392 16.79 -1.34 17.08
C THR A 392 16.61 -0.06 16.26
N ILE A 393 15.55 0.70 16.52
CA ILE A 393 15.25 1.97 15.83
C ILE A 393 16.44 2.94 15.90
N GLU A 394 17.19 2.91 17.00
CA GLU A 394 18.31 3.80 17.26
C GLU A 394 19.61 3.40 16.52
N THR A 395 19.71 2.15 16.07
CA THR A 395 20.88 1.65 15.32
C THR A 395 20.65 1.65 13.81
N LEU A 396 19.43 1.97 13.37
CA LEU A 396 19.04 2.00 11.98
C LEU A 396 19.72 3.17 11.26
N SER A 397 20.52 2.86 10.24
CA SER A 397 21.24 3.85 9.45
C SER A 397 21.21 3.47 7.97
N ARG A 398 21.41 4.46 7.11
CA ARG A 398 21.40 4.30 5.65
C ARG A 398 22.52 3.37 5.19
N ASP A 399 22.17 2.46 4.30
CA ASP A 399 23.12 1.61 3.58
C ASP A 399 23.80 2.40 2.43
N GLU A 400 24.94 1.90 1.96
CA GLU A 400 25.74 2.56 0.92
C GLU A 400 24.93 2.87 -0.35
N PHE A 401 24.08 1.92 -0.76
CA PHE A 401 23.24 2.00 -1.95
C PHE A 401 21.84 2.58 -1.71
N ASN A 402 21.53 2.96 -0.46
CA ASN A 402 20.22 3.50 -0.08
C ASN A 402 19.02 2.62 -0.53
N LEU A 403 19.18 1.31 -0.43
CA LEU A 403 18.14 0.33 -0.75
C LEU A 403 17.17 0.13 0.42
N GLN A 404 17.61 0.45 1.63
CA GLN A 404 16.78 0.41 2.83
C GLN A 404 16.25 1.80 3.16
N LYS A 405 14.93 1.94 3.20
CA LYS A 405 14.23 3.21 3.45
C LYS A 405 13.14 3.03 4.50
N MET A 406 12.79 4.12 5.16
CA MET A 406 11.63 4.18 6.04
C MET A 406 10.38 4.42 5.20
N MET A 407 9.43 3.49 5.23
CA MET A 407 8.13 3.67 4.60
C MET A 407 7.19 4.30 5.61
N VAL A 408 6.71 5.50 5.30
CA VAL A 408 5.73 6.21 6.11
C VAL A 408 4.37 6.03 5.46
N MET A 409 3.51 5.23 6.09
CA MET A 409 2.17 4.91 5.59
C MET A 409 1.10 5.58 6.45
N VAL A 410 0.08 6.14 5.79
CA VAL A 410 -1.08 6.77 6.44
C VAL A 410 -2.33 6.01 6.04
N THR A 411 -3.10 5.58 7.04
CA THR A 411 -4.34 4.79 6.86
C THR A 411 -5.58 5.68 6.92
N ALA A 412 -6.68 5.20 6.34
CA ALA A 412 -7.97 5.91 6.37
C ALA A 412 -8.51 6.12 7.79
N SER A 413 -8.14 5.26 8.74
CA SER A 413 -8.48 5.39 10.16
C SER A 413 -7.70 6.49 10.91
N GLY A 414 -6.80 7.23 10.25
CA GLY A 414 -5.99 8.26 10.91
C GLY A 414 -4.76 7.73 11.63
N LYS A 415 -4.32 6.50 11.34
CA LYS A 415 -3.12 5.91 11.93
C LYS A 415 -1.93 6.01 10.98
N LEU A 416 -0.77 6.35 11.53
CA LEU A 416 0.50 6.44 10.84
C LEU A 416 1.41 5.31 11.28
N PHE A 417 2.15 4.75 10.32
CA PHE A 417 3.13 3.69 10.56
C PHE A 417 4.46 4.05 9.92
N GLY A 418 5.54 3.81 10.66
CA GLY A 418 6.89 3.73 10.12
C GLY A 418 7.30 2.29 9.97
N ILE A 419 7.46 1.83 8.73
CA ILE A 419 7.77 0.45 8.40
C ILE A 419 9.13 0.41 7.72
N ASP A 420 10.00 -0.49 8.17
CA ASP A 420 11.28 -0.75 7.49
C ASP A 420 11.03 -1.41 6.13
N SER A 421 11.56 -0.84 5.05
CA SER A 421 11.37 -1.39 3.70
C SER A 421 12.00 -2.77 3.52
N LYS A 422 13.07 -3.10 4.25
CA LYS A 422 13.79 -4.37 4.06
C LYS A 422 13.10 -5.54 4.74
N SER A 423 12.70 -5.38 6.01
CA SER A 423 12.09 -6.46 6.81
C SER A 423 10.57 -6.40 6.86
N GLY A 424 9.98 -5.27 6.50
CA GLY A 424 8.55 -5.00 6.69
C GLY A 424 8.15 -4.81 8.14
N THR A 425 9.09 -4.75 9.10
CA THR A 425 8.77 -4.58 10.52
C THR A 425 8.23 -3.18 10.82
N ILE A 426 7.21 -3.10 11.68
CA ILE A 426 6.67 -1.82 12.14
C ILE A 426 7.59 -1.30 13.25
N LEU A 427 8.27 -0.20 12.99
CA LEU A 427 9.22 0.42 13.92
C LEU A 427 8.50 1.39 14.87
N TRP A 428 7.56 2.17 14.35
CA TRP A 428 6.76 3.07 15.17
C TRP A 428 5.33 3.18 14.62
N LYS A 429 4.41 3.55 15.51
CA LYS A 429 3.01 3.82 15.19
C LYS A 429 2.55 5.09 15.90
N HIS A 430 1.69 5.87 15.26
CA HIS A 430 1.10 7.07 15.82
C HIS A 430 -0.36 7.16 15.39
N TYR A 431 -1.28 7.37 16.33
CA TYR A 431 -2.71 7.49 16.06
C TYR A 431 -3.14 8.95 16.20
N LEU A 432 -3.89 9.45 15.22
CA LEU A 432 -4.49 10.78 15.25
C LEU A 432 -5.96 10.65 15.62
N GLU A 433 -6.34 11.30 16.73
CA GLU A 433 -7.72 11.34 17.21
C GLU A 433 -8.60 12.25 16.33
N ASN A 434 -9.91 11.99 16.31
CA ASN A 434 -10.93 12.80 15.64
C ASN A 434 -10.79 12.92 14.11
N VAL A 435 -10.26 11.89 13.46
CA VAL A 435 -10.17 11.83 12.00
C VAL A 435 -11.46 11.24 11.43
N GLN A 436 -12.14 11.99 10.55
CA GLN A 436 -13.34 11.50 9.90
C GLN A 436 -13.01 10.40 8.87
N PRO A 437 -13.84 9.36 8.70
CA PRO A 437 -13.59 8.28 7.75
C PRO A 437 -13.41 8.74 6.29
N ASN A 438 -14.04 9.86 5.93
CA ASN A 438 -14.01 10.42 4.59
C ASN A 438 -12.89 11.44 4.36
N ALA A 439 -12.01 11.68 5.34
CA ALA A 439 -10.94 12.67 5.23
C ALA A 439 -9.99 12.38 4.06
N ALA A 440 -9.53 13.44 3.41
CA ALA A 440 -8.50 13.39 2.37
C ALA A 440 -7.12 13.68 2.99
N PHE A 441 -6.15 12.81 2.72
CA PHE A 441 -4.80 12.90 3.25
C PHE A 441 -3.80 13.25 2.15
N LYS A 442 -2.86 14.15 2.46
CA LYS A 442 -1.70 14.41 1.60
C LYS A 442 -0.44 14.45 2.44
N LEU A 443 0.44 13.47 2.23
CA LEU A 443 1.72 13.37 2.90
C LEU A 443 2.79 14.09 2.08
N ILE A 444 3.59 14.94 2.74
CA ILE A 444 4.57 15.79 2.09
C ILE A 444 5.90 15.70 2.86
N VAL A 445 6.97 15.34 2.16
CA VAL A 445 8.34 15.34 2.71
C VAL A 445 8.95 16.74 2.56
N GLN A 446 9.09 17.46 3.68
CA GLN A 446 9.65 18.82 3.68
C GLN A 446 11.17 18.82 3.80
N ARG A 447 11.72 17.96 4.67
CA ARG A 447 13.16 17.84 4.91
C ARG A 447 13.55 16.37 5.06
N THR A 448 14.55 15.95 4.30
CA THR A 448 15.13 14.60 4.33
C THR A 448 16.18 14.48 5.45
N THR A 449 16.79 13.31 5.59
CA THR A 449 17.86 13.03 6.57
C THR A 449 19.25 13.51 6.14
N ALA A 450 19.37 14.12 4.96
CA ALA A 450 20.65 14.47 4.35
C ALA A 450 21.38 15.65 5.00
N HIS A 451 20.71 16.41 5.87
CA HIS A 451 21.23 17.65 6.46
C HIS A 451 21.48 17.48 7.96
N PHE A 452 22.65 16.98 8.35
CA PHE A 452 23.04 16.93 9.76
C PHE A 452 23.50 18.33 10.23
N PRO A 453 22.98 18.89 11.34
CA PRO A 453 22.31 18.22 12.47
C PRO A 453 20.77 18.33 12.49
N HIS A 454 20.12 18.81 11.44
CA HIS A 454 18.68 19.07 11.45
C HIS A 454 17.85 17.77 11.33
N PRO A 455 16.83 17.55 12.18
CA PRO A 455 16.04 16.33 12.12
C PRO A 455 15.14 16.29 10.86
N PRO A 456 14.88 15.11 10.26
CA PRO A 456 13.96 15.00 9.13
C PRO A 456 12.53 15.41 9.54
N GLN A 457 11.77 15.93 8.58
CA GLN A 457 10.44 16.50 8.83
C GLN A 457 9.48 16.15 7.69
N CYS A 458 8.34 15.57 8.06
CA CYS A 458 7.19 15.33 7.19
C CYS A 458 5.99 16.10 7.68
N THR A 459 5.16 16.56 6.74
CA THR A 459 3.90 17.23 7.01
C THR A 459 2.76 16.42 6.40
N LEU A 460 1.79 16.07 7.23
CA LEU A 460 0.53 15.47 6.82
C LEU A 460 -0.55 16.56 6.83
N LEU A 461 -1.13 16.81 5.66
CA LEU A 461 -2.32 17.65 5.51
C LEU A 461 -3.55 16.73 5.54
N ILE A 462 -4.45 16.96 6.50
CA ILE A 462 -5.71 16.21 6.64
C ILE A 462 -6.84 17.19 6.34
N LYS A 463 -7.61 16.92 5.29
CA LYS A 463 -8.78 17.72 4.93
C LYS A 463 -10.04 16.92 5.21
N ASP A 464 -10.92 17.46 6.03
CA ASP A 464 -12.25 16.92 6.19
C ASP A 464 -13.10 17.27 4.96
N LYS A 465 -13.80 16.28 4.41
CA LYS A 465 -14.63 16.46 3.21
C LYS A 465 -15.95 17.16 3.52
N ASP A 466 -16.49 16.97 4.71
CA ASP A 466 -17.80 17.49 5.06
C ASP A 466 -17.71 18.98 5.45
N THR A 467 -16.72 19.34 6.27
CA THR A 467 -16.49 20.74 6.68
C THR A 467 -15.57 21.50 5.74
N GLY A 468 -14.77 20.81 4.92
CA GLY A 468 -13.74 21.40 4.06
C GLY A 468 -12.49 21.91 4.81
N LEU A 469 -12.53 21.94 6.14
CA LEU A 469 -11.42 22.41 6.98
C LEU A 469 -10.23 21.45 6.92
N ALA A 470 -9.03 22.01 7.04
CA ALA A 470 -7.80 21.24 7.01
C ALA A 470 -6.95 21.44 8.26
N THR A 471 -6.33 20.36 8.73
CA THR A 471 -5.36 20.37 9.82
C THR A 471 -3.99 19.94 9.31
N LEU A 472 -2.95 20.54 9.88
CA LEU A 472 -1.56 20.19 9.60
C LEU A 472 -1.00 19.38 10.77
N HIS A 473 -0.36 18.26 10.46
CA HIS A 473 0.34 17.44 11.43
C HIS A 473 1.79 17.28 10.98
N VAL A 474 2.72 17.85 11.75
CA VAL A 474 4.15 17.83 11.44
C VAL A 474 4.87 16.90 12.41
N PHE A 475 5.63 15.96 11.87
CA PHE A 475 6.28 14.92 12.65
C PHE A 475 7.62 14.51 12.04
N ASN A 476 8.44 13.85 12.86
CA ASN A 476 9.67 13.21 12.41
C ASN A 476 9.34 11.81 11.85
N PRO A 477 9.60 11.54 10.56
CA PRO A 477 9.26 10.27 9.91
C PRO A 477 10.06 9.06 10.39
N ILE A 478 11.21 9.26 11.06
CA ILE A 478 12.06 8.17 11.53
C ILE A 478 11.58 7.63 12.88
N PHE A 479 11.13 8.52 13.77
CA PHE A 479 10.73 8.17 15.14
C PHE A 479 9.23 8.27 15.40
N GLY A 480 8.45 8.87 14.49
CA GLY A 480 7.02 9.08 14.66
C GLY A 480 6.63 10.15 15.69
N ARG A 481 7.60 10.90 16.23
CA ARG A 481 7.34 11.94 17.23
C ARG A 481 6.89 13.24 16.57
N LYS A 482 5.86 13.89 17.12
CA LYS A 482 5.40 15.22 16.70
C LYS A 482 6.53 16.24 16.86
N SER A 483 6.73 17.08 15.85
CA SER A 483 7.73 18.14 15.89
C SER A 483 7.25 19.30 16.77
N GLN A 484 8.16 19.89 17.55
CA GLN A 484 7.88 21.05 18.43
C GLN A 484 7.92 22.37 17.65
N ILE A 485 7.13 22.47 16.56
CA ILE A 485 7.08 23.66 15.70
C ILE A 485 5.69 24.28 15.81
N SER A 486 5.61 25.61 15.86
CA SER A 486 4.33 26.33 15.82
C SER A 486 3.68 26.17 14.44
N LEU A 487 2.49 25.58 14.42
CA LEU A 487 1.72 25.36 13.19
C LEU A 487 0.83 26.56 12.93
N PRO A 488 0.66 26.98 11.66
CA PRO A 488 -0.32 27.99 11.31
C PRO A 488 -1.74 27.44 11.56
N ALA A 489 -2.59 28.26 12.18
CA ALA A 489 -4.02 27.97 12.23
C ALA A 489 -4.61 28.15 10.83
N LEU A 490 -5.38 27.17 10.37
CA LEU A 490 -6.07 27.19 9.08
C LEU A 490 -7.58 27.34 9.35
N PRO A 491 -8.10 28.57 9.54
CA PRO A 491 -9.50 28.78 9.90
C PRO A 491 -10.46 28.56 8.72
N ARG A 492 -9.93 28.29 7.52
CA ARG A 492 -10.70 28.21 6.28
C ARG A 492 -10.41 26.94 5.50
N PRO A 493 -11.34 26.53 4.62
CA PRO A 493 -11.13 25.40 3.74
C PRO A 493 -9.92 25.61 2.83
N ILE A 494 -9.09 24.57 2.73
CA ILE A 494 -7.93 24.57 1.83
C ILE A 494 -8.32 23.89 0.52
N LEU A 495 -8.09 24.59 -0.60
CA LEU A 495 -8.37 24.10 -1.94
C LEU A 495 -7.21 23.25 -2.48
N GLN A 496 -5.99 23.75 -2.35
CA GLN A 496 -4.80 23.11 -2.91
C GLN A 496 -3.56 23.33 -2.03
N SER A 497 -2.58 22.44 -2.18
CA SER A 497 -1.25 22.58 -1.61
C SER A 497 -0.15 22.33 -2.63
N LEU A 498 0.92 23.14 -2.57
CA LEU A 498 2.07 23.09 -3.46
C LEU A 498 3.37 23.06 -2.65
N LEU A 499 4.21 22.06 -2.89
CA LEU A 499 5.56 22.01 -2.32
C LEU A 499 6.52 22.71 -3.27
N LEU A 500 7.13 23.79 -2.81
CA LEU A 500 8.14 24.52 -3.57
C LEU A 500 9.54 23.95 -3.30
N PRO A 501 10.45 24.03 -4.28
CA PRO A 501 11.87 23.72 -4.07
C PRO A 501 12.61 24.81 -3.30
N VAL A 502 11.93 25.88 -2.87
CA VAL A 502 12.50 26.97 -2.06
C VAL A 502 12.78 26.46 -0.66
N ILE A 503 13.99 26.70 -0.17
CA ILE A 503 14.53 26.11 1.05
C ILE A 503 14.79 27.22 2.08
N ASP A 504 14.34 26.98 3.32
CA ASP A 504 14.65 27.87 4.45
C ASP A 504 16.08 27.68 4.99
N GLN A 505 16.51 28.52 5.94
CA GLN A 505 17.80 28.42 6.65
C GLN A 505 18.00 27.05 7.31
N ASP A 506 16.91 26.42 7.74
CA ASP A 506 16.89 25.09 8.35
C ASP A 506 16.75 23.95 7.32
N TYR A 507 16.94 24.20 6.03
CA TYR A 507 16.81 23.21 4.96
C TYR A 507 15.40 22.61 4.80
N ALA A 508 14.36 23.30 5.28
CA ALA A 508 12.97 22.89 5.09
C ALA A 508 12.39 23.49 3.81
N LYS A 509 11.78 22.65 2.96
CA LYS A 509 11.07 23.10 1.77
C LYS A 509 9.78 23.83 2.12
N CYS A 510 9.51 24.94 1.43
CA CYS A 510 8.31 25.75 1.63
C CYS A 510 7.06 25.07 1.06
N LEU A 511 6.04 24.90 1.89
CA LEU A 511 4.70 24.44 1.53
C LEU A 511 3.77 25.65 1.41
N LEU A 512 3.15 25.82 0.24
CA LEU A 512 2.08 26.80 0.03
C LEU A 512 0.72 26.11 0.15
N LEU A 513 -0.20 26.73 0.88
CA LEU A 513 -1.59 26.28 1.01
C LEU A 513 -2.50 27.41 0.54
N VAL A 514 -3.42 27.08 -0.37
CA VAL A 514 -4.36 28.03 -0.98
C VAL A 514 -5.72 27.86 -0.30
N ASP A 515 -6.26 28.95 0.25
CA ASP A 515 -7.60 28.97 0.86
C ASP A 515 -8.72 29.19 -0.17
N ASP A 516 -9.97 29.15 0.30
CA ASP A 516 -11.19 29.41 -0.47
C ASP A 516 -11.33 30.85 -0.98
N GLN A 517 -10.63 31.83 -0.38
CA GLN A 517 -10.52 33.21 -0.85
C GLN A 517 -9.30 33.45 -1.75
N TYR A 518 -8.66 32.36 -2.20
CA TYR A 518 -7.45 32.38 -3.02
C TYR A 518 -6.28 33.15 -2.39
N LYS A 519 -6.23 33.25 -1.06
CA LYS A 519 -5.07 33.71 -0.30
C LYS A 519 -4.14 32.54 -0.02
N VAL A 520 -2.85 32.82 -0.07
CA VAL A 520 -1.81 31.80 0.09
C VAL A 520 -1.17 31.92 1.46
N THR A 521 -1.13 30.81 2.19
CA THR A 521 -0.39 30.68 3.44
C THR A 521 0.87 29.85 3.20
N ALA A 522 2.03 30.37 3.63
CA ALA A 522 3.32 29.70 3.50
C ALA A 522 3.71 29.03 4.81
N PHE A 523 4.26 27.81 4.72
CA PHE A 523 4.77 27.05 5.85
C PHE A 523 6.11 26.37 5.49
N PRO A 524 7.23 26.70 6.15
CA PRO A 524 7.40 27.68 7.23
C PRO A 524 7.27 29.15 6.78
N SER A 525 6.82 30.03 7.69
CA SER A 525 6.62 31.48 7.44
C SER A 525 7.76 32.35 8.00
N THR A 526 9.02 31.92 7.82
CA THR A 526 10.19 32.70 8.27
C THR A 526 10.42 33.91 7.38
N LYS A 527 11.11 34.94 7.90
CA LYS A 527 11.40 36.17 7.15
C LYS A 527 12.17 35.90 5.85
N ASN A 528 13.08 34.94 5.87
CA ASN A 528 13.88 34.54 4.70
C ASN A 528 12.98 33.95 3.59
N VAL A 529 12.12 32.99 3.94
CA VAL A 529 11.18 32.38 2.99
C VAL A 529 10.24 33.43 2.42
N MET A 530 9.73 34.34 3.25
CA MET A 530 8.84 35.41 2.79
C MET A 530 9.52 36.36 1.80
N GLN A 531 10.79 36.72 2.03
CA GLN A 531 11.55 37.53 1.08
C GLN A 531 11.78 36.79 -0.25
N GLN A 532 12.19 35.52 -0.19
CA GLN A 532 12.38 34.70 -1.39
C GLN A 532 11.07 34.52 -2.18
N LEU A 533 9.95 34.33 -1.48
CA LEU A 533 8.63 34.26 -2.10
C LEU A 533 8.25 35.58 -2.78
N GLN A 534 8.56 36.74 -2.17
CA GLN A 534 8.31 38.05 -2.80
C GLN A 534 9.15 38.29 -4.05
N GLU A 535 10.38 37.79 -4.08
CA GLU A 535 11.26 37.85 -5.25
C GLU A 535 10.79 36.90 -6.36
N MET A 536 10.31 35.70 -6.00
CA MET A 536 9.89 34.66 -6.95
C MET A 536 8.39 34.64 -7.27
N ALA A 537 7.56 35.49 -6.64
CA ALA A 537 6.11 35.40 -6.70
C ALA A 537 5.56 35.31 -8.14
N SER A 538 6.08 36.14 -9.05
CA SER A 538 5.62 36.18 -10.45
C SER A 538 5.92 34.91 -11.26
N SER A 539 6.77 34.01 -10.74
CA SER A 539 7.11 32.72 -11.35
C SER A 539 6.33 31.54 -10.77
N ILE A 540 5.57 31.76 -9.70
CA ILE A 540 4.79 30.72 -9.04
C ILE A 540 3.36 30.74 -9.57
N PHE A 541 2.98 29.63 -10.19
CA PHE A 541 1.65 29.38 -10.71
C PHE A 541 1.05 28.16 -10.02
N PHE A 542 -0.26 28.17 -9.82
CA PHE A 542 -1.01 27.00 -9.35
C PHE A 542 -2.32 26.91 -10.11
N TYR A 543 -2.90 25.71 -10.14
CA TYR A 543 -4.11 25.43 -10.90
C TYR A 543 -5.14 24.74 -10.00
N LEU A 544 -6.39 25.20 -10.07
CA LEU A 544 -7.51 24.62 -9.37
C LEU A 544 -8.41 23.88 -10.38
N VAL A 545 -8.94 22.75 -9.96
CA VAL A 545 -9.82 21.92 -10.78
C VAL A 545 -11.10 21.70 -9.99
N ASP A 546 -12.20 22.22 -10.51
CA ASP A 546 -13.55 21.94 -10.03
C ASP A 546 -14.20 20.93 -10.98
N SER A 547 -14.34 19.70 -10.50
CA SER A 547 -14.94 18.61 -11.28
C SER A 547 -16.47 18.66 -11.34
N GLU A 548 -17.12 19.43 -10.45
CA GLU A 548 -18.57 19.59 -10.42
C GLU A 548 -19.01 20.63 -11.44
N GLN A 549 -18.28 21.75 -11.54
CA GLN A 549 -18.52 22.80 -12.52
C GLN A 549 -17.80 22.55 -13.86
N GLY A 550 -16.82 21.64 -13.89
CA GLY A 550 -16.01 21.37 -15.07
C GLY A 550 -15.02 22.50 -15.39
N THR A 551 -14.63 23.30 -14.40
CA THR A 551 -13.73 24.45 -14.58
C THR A 551 -12.32 24.12 -14.15
N LEU A 552 -11.35 24.48 -15.00
CA LEU A 552 -9.92 24.49 -14.66
C LEU A 552 -9.46 25.95 -14.67
N SER A 553 -8.97 26.42 -13.54
CA SER A 553 -8.53 27.81 -13.37
C SER A 553 -7.06 27.84 -12.98
N GLY A 554 -6.30 28.76 -13.58
CA GLY A 554 -4.90 28.99 -13.27
C GLY A 554 -4.67 30.34 -12.63
N PHE A 555 -3.92 30.34 -11.54
CA PHE A 555 -3.63 31.51 -10.73
C PHE A 555 -2.12 31.75 -10.66
N ARG A 556 -1.73 33.02 -10.54
CA ARG A 556 -0.36 33.45 -10.23
C ARG A 556 -0.29 34.07 -8.86
N LEU A 557 0.83 33.81 -8.17
CA LEU A 557 1.11 34.41 -6.87
C LEU A 557 1.55 35.88 -7.04
N ARG A 558 0.95 36.78 -6.26
CA ARG A 558 1.39 38.17 -6.13
C ARG A 558 2.34 38.34 -4.95
N LYS A 559 3.05 39.47 -4.92
CA LYS A 559 4.04 39.79 -3.86
C LYS A 559 3.42 39.92 -2.47
N ASP A 560 2.14 40.21 -2.38
CA ASP A 560 1.36 40.28 -1.13
C ASP A 560 0.79 38.92 -0.68
N LEU A 561 1.18 37.82 -1.36
CA LEU A 561 0.61 36.47 -1.18
C LEU A 561 -0.89 36.37 -1.46
N SER A 562 -1.46 37.36 -2.15
CA SER A 562 -2.72 37.17 -2.85
C SER A 562 -2.46 36.42 -4.15
N SER A 563 -3.51 35.89 -4.76
CA SER A 563 -3.42 35.29 -6.07
C SER A 563 -4.28 36.05 -7.08
N GLU A 564 -3.89 35.96 -8.34
CA GLU A 564 -4.64 36.53 -9.46
C GLU A 564 -4.95 35.45 -10.48
N LEU A 565 -6.19 35.44 -10.96
CA LEU A 565 -6.64 34.55 -12.02
C LEU A 565 -6.00 35.00 -13.35
N ILE A 566 -5.35 34.06 -14.05
CA ILE A 566 -4.74 34.29 -15.38
C ILE A 566 -5.58 33.67 -16.47
N TRP A 567 -5.95 32.41 -16.29
CA TRP A 567 -6.62 31.63 -17.31
C TRP A 567 -7.70 30.76 -16.69
N GLU A 568 -8.71 30.47 -17.51
CA GLU A 568 -9.82 29.62 -17.15
C GLU A 568 -10.23 28.81 -18.38
N VAL A 569 -10.33 27.49 -18.22
CA VAL A 569 -10.81 26.55 -19.22
C VAL A 569 -12.06 25.90 -18.66
N VAL A 570 -13.18 26.08 -19.35
CA VAL A 570 -14.48 25.52 -18.97
C VAL A 570 -14.81 24.35 -19.89
N LEU A 571 -15.00 23.17 -19.31
CA LEU A 571 -15.44 21.97 -20.02
C LEU A 571 -16.93 21.76 -19.76
N PRO A 572 -17.75 21.54 -20.81
CA PRO A 572 -19.20 21.44 -20.65
C PRO A 572 -19.60 20.18 -19.89
N THR A 573 -20.11 20.35 -18.66
CA THR A 573 -20.53 19.26 -17.76
C THR A 573 -21.75 18.49 -18.24
N GLU A 574 -22.56 19.09 -19.13
CA GLU A 574 -23.69 18.41 -19.78
C GLU A 574 -23.23 17.21 -20.62
N VAL A 575 -22.03 17.30 -21.21
CA VAL A 575 -21.52 16.31 -22.16
C VAL A 575 -20.42 15.45 -21.53
N GLN A 576 -19.56 16.03 -20.70
CA GLN A 576 -18.39 15.34 -20.15
C GLN A 576 -18.07 15.78 -18.72
N LYS A 577 -17.55 14.85 -17.92
CA LYS A 577 -17.14 15.08 -16.53
C LYS A 577 -15.65 14.83 -16.37
N ILE A 578 -14.96 15.69 -15.61
CA ILE A 578 -13.55 15.48 -15.26
C ILE A 578 -13.45 14.34 -14.25
N VAL A 579 -12.69 13.30 -14.61
CA VAL A 579 -12.48 12.12 -13.76
C VAL A 579 -11.20 12.26 -12.96
N ALA A 580 -10.11 12.67 -13.60
CA ALA A 580 -8.81 12.77 -12.98
C ALA A 580 -7.87 13.74 -13.70
N VAL A 581 -6.98 14.36 -12.94
CA VAL A 581 -5.92 15.26 -13.44
C VAL A 581 -4.59 14.82 -12.84
N LYS A 582 -3.58 14.61 -13.69
CA LYS A 582 -2.20 14.33 -13.23
C LYS A 582 -1.20 15.22 -13.95
N GLY A 583 -0.36 15.89 -13.16
CA GLY A 583 0.88 16.48 -13.62
C GLY A 583 2.04 15.47 -13.56
N LYS A 584 3.20 15.88 -14.07
CA LYS A 584 4.45 15.11 -13.92
C LYS A 584 4.91 15.11 -12.47
N ARG A 585 5.67 14.09 -12.09
CA ARG A 585 6.26 14.04 -10.74
C ARG A 585 7.39 15.09 -10.65
N PRO A 586 7.40 15.97 -9.64
CA PRO A 586 8.45 16.99 -9.50
C PRO A 586 9.86 16.43 -9.25
N SER A 587 9.95 15.20 -8.76
CA SER A 587 11.22 14.50 -8.49
C SER A 587 11.75 13.72 -9.70
N GLU A 588 11.04 13.72 -10.83
CA GLU A 588 11.47 13.03 -12.04
C GLU A 588 12.54 13.83 -12.78
N HIS A 589 13.64 13.14 -13.11
CA HIS A 589 14.69 13.68 -13.98
C HIS A 589 14.68 12.95 -15.32
N VAL A 590 15.01 13.69 -16.38
CA VAL A 590 15.09 13.19 -17.75
C VAL A 590 16.54 13.30 -18.23
N HIS A 591 17.18 12.15 -18.46
CA HIS A 591 18.59 12.12 -18.87
C HIS A 591 18.80 12.59 -20.32
N SER A 592 18.02 12.06 -21.26
CA SER A 592 18.14 12.40 -22.70
C SER A 592 17.01 13.32 -23.16
N GLN A 593 17.38 14.50 -23.65
CA GLN A 593 16.49 15.54 -24.17
C GLN A 593 15.94 15.20 -25.57
N GLY A 594 16.63 14.34 -26.32
CA GLY A 594 16.22 13.90 -27.65
C GLY A 594 16.39 12.40 -27.83
N ARG A 595 15.83 11.88 -28.92
CA ARG A 595 15.99 10.50 -29.37
C ARG A 595 16.74 10.50 -30.69
N VAL A 596 17.76 9.65 -30.79
CA VAL A 596 18.54 9.51 -32.02
C VAL A 596 17.73 8.67 -33.02
N MET A 597 17.63 9.17 -34.25
CA MET A 597 16.95 8.53 -35.38
C MET A 597 17.95 7.70 -36.20
N GLY A 598 17.46 6.83 -37.08
CA GLY A 598 18.31 5.92 -37.88
C GLY A 598 19.34 6.63 -38.76
N ASP A 599 18.98 7.81 -39.27
CA ASP A 599 19.81 8.70 -40.09
C ASP A 599 20.83 9.53 -39.28
N ARG A 600 20.98 9.26 -37.98
CA ARG A 600 21.78 10.02 -37.01
C ARG A 600 21.26 11.43 -36.71
N SER A 601 20.06 11.78 -37.20
CA SER A 601 19.38 12.99 -36.73
C SER A 601 18.86 12.79 -35.31
N VAL A 602 18.47 13.90 -34.66
CA VAL A 602 17.92 13.88 -33.31
C VAL A 602 16.51 14.43 -33.34
N LEU A 603 15.57 13.64 -32.84
CA LEU A 603 14.20 14.07 -32.60
C LEU A 603 14.07 14.51 -31.14
N TYR A 604 13.88 15.82 -30.92
CA TYR A 604 13.82 16.39 -29.58
C TYR A 604 12.47 16.16 -28.92
N LYS A 605 12.50 15.75 -27.65
CA LYS A 605 11.32 15.50 -26.84
C LYS A 605 10.72 16.83 -26.37
N TYR A 606 9.40 16.93 -26.36
CA TYR A 606 8.72 18.07 -25.76
C TYR A 606 8.55 17.87 -24.25
N LEU A 607 9.41 18.55 -23.47
CA LEU A 607 9.54 18.33 -22.03
C LEU A 607 8.98 19.50 -21.21
N ASN A 608 7.68 19.78 -21.38
CA ASN A 608 7.01 20.80 -20.57
C ASN A 608 6.83 20.31 -19.11
N PRO A 609 7.46 20.92 -18.09
CA PRO A 609 7.34 20.50 -16.69
C PRO A 609 5.96 20.81 -16.11
N ASN A 610 5.25 21.79 -16.68
CA ASN A 610 3.95 22.29 -16.21
C ASN A 610 2.76 21.65 -16.96
N LEU A 611 3.00 20.60 -17.75
CA LEU A 611 1.96 19.94 -18.52
C LEU A 611 1.06 19.11 -17.61
N LEU A 612 -0.24 19.29 -17.77
CA LEU A 612 -1.29 18.56 -17.07
C LEU A 612 -2.02 17.65 -18.05
N ALA A 613 -2.16 16.38 -17.69
CA ALA A 613 -3.03 15.46 -18.41
C ALA A 613 -4.37 15.39 -17.67
N VAL A 614 -5.43 15.82 -18.35
CA VAL A 614 -6.80 15.92 -17.84
C VAL A 614 -7.65 14.90 -18.58
N VAL A 615 -8.26 14.00 -17.82
CA VAL A 615 -9.12 12.93 -18.34
C VAL A 615 -10.57 13.25 -18.06
N THR A 616 -11.39 13.08 -19.08
CA THR A 616 -12.84 13.28 -19.03
C THR A 616 -13.58 12.03 -19.52
N GLU A 617 -14.76 11.79 -18.95
CA GLU A 617 -15.69 10.73 -19.38
C GLU A 617 -17.03 11.36 -19.77
N SER A 618 -17.67 10.83 -20.80
CA SER A 618 -18.98 11.29 -21.23
C SER A 618 -20.06 11.04 -20.18
N THR A 619 -21.01 11.98 -20.06
CA THR A 619 -22.21 11.81 -19.22
C THR A 619 -23.17 10.77 -19.79
N ASP A 620 -23.28 10.68 -21.13
CA ASP A 620 -24.04 9.63 -21.80
C ASP A 620 -23.29 8.29 -21.66
N THR A 621 -23.87 7.39 -20.88
CA THR A 621 -23.33 6.04 -20.62
C THR A 621 -23.73 5.03 -21.69
N HIS A 622 -24.50 5.43 -22.70
CA HIS A 622 -24.93 4.53 -23.75
C HIS A 622 -23.73 4.01 -24.56
N PRO A 623 -23.56 2.69 -24.74
CA PRO A 623 -22.37 2.09 -25.35
C PRO A 623 -21.95 2.66 -26.71
N GLU A 624 -22.89 3.13 -27.52
CA GLU A 624 -22.57 3.67 -28.85
C GLU A 624 -22.16 5.15 -28.86
N ARG A 625 -22.53 5.90 -27.81
CA ARG A 625 -22.32 7.35 -27.69
C ARG A 625 -21.27 7.71 -26.64
N ALA A 626 -20.98 6.78 -25.72
CA ALA A 626 -19.96 6.97 -24.71
C ALA A 626 -18.58 7.27 -25.32
N PHE A 627 -17.85 8.19 -24.72
CA PHE A 627 -16.50 8.54 -25.13
C PHE A 627 -15.63 8.95 -23.93
N VAL A 628 -14.32 8.87 -24.14
CA VAL A 628 -13.29 9.32 -23.20
C VAL A 628 -12.48 10.42 -23.86
N GLY A 629 -12.33 11.55 -23.19
CA GLY A 629 -11.50 12.68 -23.66
C GLY A 629 -10.21 12.80 -22.86
N MET A 630 -9.09 12.98 -23.55
CA MET A 630 -7.77 13.27 -22.99
C MET A 630 -7.33 14.66 -23.46
N PHE A 631 -7.18 15.59 -22.51
CA PHE A 631 -6.73 16.95 -22.75
C PHE A 631 -5.35 17.15 -22.12
N LEU A 632 -4.39 17.57 -22.93
CA LEU A 632 -3.07 18.00 -22.46
C LEU A 632 -3.07 19.52 -22.36
N VAL A 633 -3.04 20.05 -21.14
CA VAL A 633 -3.17 21.49 -20.85
C VAL A 633 -1.90 22.00 -20.20
N ASP A 634 -1.38 23.14 -20.65
CA ASP A 634 -0.28 23.81 -19.93
C ASP A 634 -0.82 24.50 -18.67
N GLY A 635 -0.32 24.11 -17.50
CA GLY A 635 -0.76 24.64 -16.20
C GLY A 635 -0.43 26.11 -15.95
N VAL A 636 0.46 26.72 -16.75
CA VAL A 636 0.83 28.14 -16.61
C VAL A 636 -0.04 29.03 -17.50
N THR A 637 -0.24 28.64 -18.76
CA THR A 637 -0.96 29.48 -19.76
C THR A 637 -2.42 29.09 -19.97
N GLY A 638 -2.82 27.87 -19.59
CA GLY A 638 -4.15 27.32 -19.90
C GLY A 638 -4.29 26.86 -21.35
N ARG A 639 -3.23 26.92 -22.16
CA ARG A 639 -3.26 26.49 -23.55
C ARG A 639 -3.46 24.98 -23.62
N ILE A 640 -4.47 24.55 -24.37
CA ILE A 640 -4.66 23.14 -24.72
C ILE A 640 -3.64 22.79 -25.81
N ILE A 641 -2.68 21.93 -25.45
CA ILE A 641 -1.62 21.46 -26.32
C ILE A 641 -2.13 20.37 -27.26
N HIS A 642 -2.95 19.46 -26.73
CA HIS A 642 -3.53 18.37 -27.50
C HIS A 642 -4.88 17.94 -26.92
N GLU A 643 -5.78 17.52 -27.79
CA GLU A 643 -7.07 16.94 -27.47
C GLU A 643 -7.21 15.63 -28.23
N ALA A 644 -7.48 14.55 -27.50
CA ALA A 644 -7.78 13.24 -28.07
C ALA A 644 -9.13 12.74 -27.53
N VAL A 645 -10.04 12.38 -28.42
CA VAL A 645 -11.37 11.87 -28.07
C VAL A 645 -11.50 10.43 -28.56
N GLN A 646 -11.53 9.50 -27.62
CA GLN A 646 -11.75 8.10 -27.88
C GLN A 646 -13.24 7.76 -27.86
N ARG A 647 -13.80 7.48 -29.03
CA ARG A 647 -15.22 7.13 -29.19
C ARG A 647 -15.49 5.69 -28.79
N LYS A 648 -16.70 5.40 -28.29
CA LYS A 648 -17.14 4.07 -27.85
C LYS A 648 -16.21 3.50 -26.79
N ALA A 649 -15.84 4.35 -25.83
CA ALA A 649 -14.96 4.03 -24.73
C ALA A 649 -15.61 4.44 -23.40
N ARG A 650 -15.31 3.69 -22.34
CA ARG A 650 -15.82 3.93 -20.98
C ARG A 650 -14.72 3.68 -19.95
N GLY A 651 -14.83 4.30 -18.78
CA GLY A 651 -13.98 3.99 -17.63
C GLY A 651 -14.27 2.64 -16.95
N PRO A 652 -13.52 2.29 -15.89
CA PRO A 652 -12.52 3.14 -15.20
C PRO A 652 -11.30 3.46 -16.08
N ILE A 653 -10.73 4.66 -15.93
CA ILE A 653 -9.59 5.13 -16.72
C ILE A 653 -8.37 5.22 -15.82
N HIS A 654 -7.33 4.47 -16.16
CA HIS A 654 -6.04 4.53 -15.51
C HIS A 654 -5.02 5.16 -16.45
N PHE A 655 -4.26 6.15 -15.97
CA PHE A 655 -3.24 6.78 -16.79
C PHE A 655 -2.00 7.19 -16.01
N VAL A 656 -0.89 7.27 -16.75
CA VAL A 656 0.44 7.64 -16.26
C VAL A 656 1.01 8.69 -17.20
N HIS A 657 1.52 9.77 -16.62
CA HIS A 657 2.18 10.87 -17.30
C HIS A 657 3.62 10.95 -16.79
N SER A 658 4.59 10.75 -17.69
CA SER A 658 6.02 10.72 -17.37
C SER A 658 6.82 11.23 -18.58
N GLU A 659 7.96 11.87 -18.32
CA GLU A 659 8.85 12.47 -19.32
C GLU A 659 8.13 13.29 -20.41
N ASN A 660 7.96 12.74 -21.61
CA ASN A 660 7.29 13.34 -22.77
C ASN A 660 6.10 12.51 -23.27
N TRP A 661 5.60 11.58 -22.47
CA TRP A 661 4.61 10.61 -22.88
C TRP A 661 3.49 10.44 -21.86
N VAL A 662 2.32 10.06 -22.38
CA VAL A 662 1.13 9.73 -21.60
C VAL A 662 0.61 8.39 -22.08
N VAL A 663 0.44 7.46 -21.15
CA VAL A 663 -0.23 6.17 -21.42
C VAL A 663 -1.50 6.14 -20.61
N TYR A 664 -2.63 5.86 -21.26
CA TYR A 664 -3.92 5.71 -20.61
C TYR A 664 -4.64 4.46 -21.11
N GLU A 665 -5.40 3.84 -20.24
CA GLU A 665 -6.22 2.67 -20.53
C GLU A 665 -7.71 2.98 -20.37
N TYR A 666 -8.52 2.36 -21.22
CA TYR A 666 -9.98 2.47 -21.20
C TYR A 666 -10.62 1.16 -21.72
N TRP A 667 -11.91 1.01 -21.44
CA TRP A 667 -12.72 -0.10 -21.97
C TRP A 667 -13.42 0.29 -23.27
N ASN A 668 -13.12 -0.42 -24.36
CA ASN A 668 -13.81 -0.24 -25.65
C ASN A 668 -15.15 -0.98 -25.63
N THR A 669 -16.25 -0.25 -25.69
CA THR A 669 -17.62 -0.80 -25.63
C THR A 669 -18.04 -1.49 -26.93
N LYS A 670 -17.48 -1.09 -28.09
CA LYS A 670 -17.78 -1.69 -29.40
C LYS A 670 -17.21 -3.09 -29.50
N SER A 671 -15.94 -3.27 -29.15
CA SER A 671 -15.24 -4.56 -29.23
C SER A 671 -15.22 -5.33 -27.91
N ARG A 672 -15.69 -4.73 -26.81
CA ARG A 672 -15.74 -5.33 -25.47
C ARG A 672 -14.37 -5.83 -24.99
N ARG A 673 -13.37 -4.95 -25.03
CA ARG A 673 -11.98 -5.24 -24.63
C ARG A 673 -11.30 -4.00 -24.06
N ASN A 674 -10.25 -4.20 -23.26
CA ASN A 674 -9.41 -3.10 -22.77
C ASN A 674 -8.40 -2.68 -23.83
N GLU A 675 -8.13 -1.39 -23.92
CA GLU A 675 -7.18 -0.82 -24.85
C GLU A 675 -6.29 0.21 -24.14
N PHE A 676 -4.99 0.13 -24.39
CA PHE A 676 -4.05 1.19 -24.09
C PHE A 676 -4.01 2.17 -25.26
N SER A 677 -3.90 3.46 -24.96
CA SER A 677 -3.51 4.47 -25.92
C SER A 677 -2.30 5.23 -25.39
N VAL A 678 -1.33 5.43 -26.27
CA VAL A 678 -0.05 6.08 -25.97
C VAL A 678 0.02 7.37 -26.75
N LEU A 679 0.42 8.45 -26.08
CA LEU A 679 0.75 9.74 -26.66
C LEU A 679 2.23 10.03 -26.39
N GLU A 680 3.00 10.40 -27.40
CA GLU A 680 4.35 10.96 -27.25
C GLU A 680 4.43 12.33 -27.91
N LEU A 681 5.05 13.29 -27.20
CA LEU A 681 5.18 14.66 -27.65
C LEU A 681 6.63 14.96 -28.05
N PHE A 682 6.81 15.54 -29.24
CA PHE A 682 8.10 15.93 -29.82
C PHE A 682 8.09 17.39 -30.27
N GLU A 683 9.21 18.10 -30.12
CA GLU A 683 9.39 19.45 -30.65
C GLU A 683 9.71 19.45 -32.15
N GLY A 684 10.45 18.44 -32.61
CA GLY A 684 10.95 18.33 -33.98
C GLY A 684 12.45 18.04 -34.01
N THR A 685 13.11 18.38 -35.11
CA THR A 685 14.56 18.19 -35.30
C THR A 685 15.40 19.33 -34.73
N GLU A 686 14.80 20.47 -34.41
CA GLU A 686 15.46 21.64 -33.84
C GLU A 686 14.86 21.96 -32.47
N LEU A 687 15.71 22.36 -31.53
CA LEU A 687 15.28 22.87 -30.23
C LEU A 687 14.99 24.36 -30.33
N TYR A 688 13.84 24.80 -29.83
CA TYR A 688 13.55 26.23 -29.76
C TYR A 688 14.46 26.96 -28.77
N ASN A 689 14.68 26.39 -27.58
CA ASN A 689 15.64 26.89 -26.60
C ASN A 689 16.22 25.73 -25.79
N SER A 690 17.55 25.61 -25.80
CA SER A 690 18.30 24.53 -25.13
C SER A 690 18.59 24.78 -23.65
N THR A 691 18.50 26.03 -23.19
CA THR A 691 18.92 26.41 -21.82
C THR A 691 17.75 26.47 -20.85
N VAL A 692 16.61 27.02 -21.29
CA VAL A 692 15.45 27.28 -20.43
C VAL A 692 14.15 26.86 -21.13
N PHE A 693 13.31 26.19 -20.36
CA PHE A 693 11.91 25.94 -20.72
C PHE A 693 11.03 26.99 -20.02
N SER A 694 10.38 27.85 -20.80
CA SER A 694 9.38 28.82 -20.34
C SER A 694 8.06 28.52 -21.07
N SER A 695 7.00 28.24 -20.32
CA SER A 695 5.65 28.04 -20.87
C SER A 695 5.09 29.29 -21.57
N LEU A 696 5.58 30.48 -21.22
CA LEU A 696 5.09 31.76 -21.76
C LEU A 696 5.66 32.07 -23.15
N ASP A 697 6.86 31.58 -23.46
CA ASP A 697 7.64 31.99 -24.62
C ASP A 697 7.70 30.90 -25.71
N ARG A 698 6.68 30.03 -25.79
CA ARG A 698 6.61 28.89 -26.71
C ARG A 698 5.43 29.03 -27.69
N PRO A 699 5.66 29.55 -28.91
CA PRO A 699 4.59 29.72 -29.90
C PRO A 699 4.19 28.41 -30.59
N HIS A 700 5.17 27.54 -30.87
CA HIS A 700 4.96 26.30 -31.62
C HIS A 700 4.37 25.19 -30.76
N LEU A 701 3.37 24.48 -31.31
CA LEU A 701 2.83 23.27 -30.70
C LEU A 701 3.74 22.07 -31.01
N PRO A 702 3.87 21.13 -30.06
CA PRO A 702 4.60 19.89 -30.31
C PRO A 702 3.86 18.99 -31.31
N GLN A 703 4.62 18.18 -32.03
CA GLN A 703 4.11 17.05 -32.78
C GLN A 703 3.72 15.94 -31.80
N VAL A 704 2.44 15.55 -31.81
CA VAL A 704 1.92 14.47 -30.97
C VAL A 704 1.74 13.22 -31.82
N LEU A 705 2.46 12.16 -31.45
CA LEU A 705 2.31 10.83 -32.05
C LEU A 705 1.43 9.98 -31.14
N GLN A 706 0.48 9.26 -31.74
CA GLN A 706 -0.45 8.43 -31.00
C GLN A 706 -0.59 7.03 -31.60
N GLN A 707 -0.73 6.02 -30.74
CA GLN A 707 -1.01 4.66 -31.16
C GLN A 707 -1.73 3.89 -30.06
N SER A 708 -2.67 3.04 -30.44
CA SER A 708 -3.48 2.23 -29.52
C SER A 708 -3.09 0.76 -29.59
N TYR A 709 -3.21 0.06 -28.47
CA TYR A 709 -2.86 -1.35 -28.28
C TYR A 709 -3.99 -2.05 -27.50
N ILE A 710 -4.19 -3.32 -27.76
CA ILE A 710 -5.21 -4.16 -27.10
C ILE A 710 -4.56 -4.86 -25.91
N PHE A 711 -5.24 -4.84 -24.77
CA PHE A 711 -4.80 -5.54 -23.56
C PHE A 711 -5.85 -6.57 -23.12
N PRO A 712 -5.46 -7.84 -22.85
CA PRO A 712 -6.42 -8.93 -22.68
C PRO A 712 -7.08 -8.99 -21.29
N SER A 713 -6.58 -8.25 -20.30
CA SER A 713 -7.11 -8.23 -18.92
C SER A 713 -7.53 -6.80 -18.54
N PRO A 714 -8.51 -6.59 -17.65
CA PRO A 714 -8.72 -5.27 -17.07
C PRO A 714 -7.57 -4.91 -16.13
N ILE A 715 -7.46 -3.62 -15.83
CA ILE A 715 -6.40 -3.03 -15.02
C ILE A 715 -7.01 -2.41 -13.76
N THR A 716 -6.33 -2.53 -12.63
CA THR A 716 -6.74 -1.90 -11.36
C THR A 716 -5.96 -0.64 -11.04
N THR A 717 -4.68 -0.60 -11.42
CA THR A 717 -3.80 0.55 -11.21
C THR A 717 -2.58 0.47 -12.12
N MET A 718 -1.96 1.62 -12.39
CA MET A 718 -0.77 1.76 -13.22
C MET A 718 0.18 2.78 -12.63
N GLU A 719 1.48 2.48 -12.67
CA GLU A 719 2.52 3.43 -12.27
C GLU A 719 3.80 3.21 -13.09
N ALA A 720 4.63 4.25 -13.26
CA ALA A 720 5.94 4.12 -13.92
C ALA A 720 7.07 3.93 -12.91
N THR A 721 8.11 3.20 -13.33
CA THR A 721 9.37 3.10 -12.57
C THR A 721 10.11 4.43 -12.53
N LEU A 722 10.70 4.76 -11.38
CA LEU A 722 11.41 6.01 -11.12
C LEU A 722 12.81 5.76 -10.59
N THR A 723 13.82 6.41 -11.19
CA THR A 723 15.22 6.42 -10.75
C THR A 723 15.74 7.85 -10.65
N GLU A 724 16.86 8.06 -9.96
CA GLU A 724 17.37 9.39 -9.65
C GLU A 724 17.75 10.19 -10.90
N LYS A 725 18.39 9.55 -11.90
CA LYS A 725 18.87 10.23 -13.11
C LYS A 725 18.00 9.99 -14.33
N GLY A 726 17.12 8.97 -14.31
CA GLY A 726 16.28 8.62 -15.46
C GLY A 726 17.07 8.10 -16.66
N ILE A 727 18.14 7.34 -16.42
CA ILE A 727 18.99 6.70 -17.44
C ILE A 727 18.45 5.30 -17.78
N THR A 728 18.05 4.54 -16.76
CA THR A 728 17.52 3.19 -16.96
C THR A 728 16.23 3.21 -17.79
N SER A 729 15.90 2.08 -18.41
CA SER A 729 14.66 1.98 -19.19
C SER A 729 13.43 2.16 -18.30
N ARG A 730 12.42 2.87 -18.80
CA ARG A 730 11.15 3.04 -18.07
C ARG A 730 10.26 1.83 -18.29
N HIS A 731 9.80 1.23 -17.20
CA HIS A 731 8.78 0.19 -17.22
C HIS A 731 7.47 0.74 -16.64
N LEU A 732 6.36 0.28 -17.19
CA LEU A 732 5.02 0.51 -16.68
C LEU A 732 4.63 -0.69 -15.81
N LEU A 733 4.41 -0.45 -14.52
CA LEU A 733 3.91 -1.43 -13.57
C LEU A 733 2.38 -1.44 -13.67
N VAL A 734 1.82 -2.55 -14.15
CA VAL A 734 0.38 -2.73 -14.35
C VAL A 734 -0.15 -3.71 -13.31
N GLY A 735 -1.05 -3.22 -12.46
CA GLY A 735 -1.78 -4.01 -11.49
C GLY A 735 -2.97 -4.73 -12.14
N LEU A 736 -2.99 -6.05 -12.06
CA LEU A 736 -4.11 -6.87 -12.55
C LEU A 736 -5.11 -7.17 -11.41
N PRO A 737 -6.40 -7.41 -11.72
CA PRO A 737 -7.39 -7.80 -10.71
C PRO A 737 -7.09 -9.15 -10.05
N SER A 738 -6.33 -10.03 -10.73
CA SER A 738 -5.83 -11.29 -10.17
C SER A 738 -4.83 -11.08 -9.03
N GLY A 739 -4.35 -9.84 -8.85
CA GLY A 739 -3.33 -9.48 -7.87
C GLY A 739 -1.90 -9.67 -8.36
N ALA A 740 -1.70 -10.07 -9.62
CA ALA A 740 -0.39 -10.07 -10.27
C ALA A 740 0.00 -8.64 -10.69
N ILE A 741 1.29 -8.31 -10.59
CA ILE A 741 1.85 -7.04 -11.06
C ILE A 741 2.75 -7.32 -12.27
N LEU A 742 2.35 -6.80 -13.42
CA LEU A 742 3.08 -6.93 -14.68
C LEU A 742 4.06 -5.76 -14.84
N SER A 743 5.33 -6.05 -15.10
CA SER A 743 6.32 -5.04 -15.48
C SER A 743 6.42 -4.96 -17.00
N LEU A 744 5.71 -4.01 -17.61
CA LEU A 744 5.63 -3.83 -19.06
C LEU A 744 6.68 -2.81 -19.54
N PRO A 745 7.67 -3.19 -20.36
CA PRO A 745 8.64 -2.24 -20.89
C PRO A 745 7.98 -1.19 -21.80
N LYS A 746 8.28 0.10 -21.57
CA LYS A 746 7.70 1.22 -22.36
C LYS A 746 8.02 1.11 -23.86
N MET A 747 9.10 0.42 -24.24
CA MET A 747 9.48 0.23 -25.65
C MET A 747 8.43 -0.52 -26.48
N PHE A 748 7.58 -1.35 -25.86
CA PHE A 748 6.48 -2.00 -26.58
C PHE A 748 5.30 -1.05 -26.82
N LEU A 749 5.19 0.00 -26.00
CA LEU A 749 4.17 1.03 -26.10
C LEU A 749 4.77 2.27 -26.77
N ASP A 750 5.32 2.14 -27.97
CA ASP A 750 5.95 3.25 -28.71
C ASP A 750 5.07 3.57 -29.94
N PRO A 751 4.55 4.81 -30.10
CA PRO A 751 3.67 5.17 -31.21
C PRO A 751 4.36 5.18 -32.59
N ARG A 752 5.69 5.06 -32.62
CA ARG A 752 6.49 5.03 -33.86
C ARG A 752 6.68 3.62 -34.40
N ARG A 753 6.11 2.60 -33.75
CA ARG A 753 6.19 1.21 -34.22
C ARG A 753 5.49 1.11 -35.59
N PRO A 754 6.22 0.74 -36.65
CA PRO A 754 5.68 0.79 -37.99
C PRO A 754 4.78 -0.42 -38.27
N GLU A 755 3.68 -0.22 -39.00
CA GLU A 755 2.84 -1.33 -39.48
C GLU A 755 3.60 -2.20 -40.49
N VAL A 756 4.41 -1.57 -41.34
CA VAL A 756 5.28 -2.23 -42.32
C VAL A 756 6.72 -1.77 -42.08
N VAL A 757 7.63 -2.72 -41.92
CA VAL A 757 9.03 -2.44 -41.60
C VAL A 757 9.76 -1.79 -42.78
N ASN A 758 10.31 -0.60 -42.55
CA ASN A 758 11.18 0.14 -43.47
C ASN A 758 12.65 0.03 -43.05
N GLU A 759 13.60 0.35 -43.95
CA GLU A 759 15.04 0.31 -43.65
C GLU A 759 15.41 1.20 -42.46
N HIS A 760 14.93 2.46 -42.44
CA HIS A 760 15.15 3.38 -41.30
C HIS A 760 14.62 2.83 -39.97
N SER A 761 13.42 2.22 -39.99
CA SER A 761 12.85 1.62 -38.76
C SER A 761 13.64 0.41 -38.27
N ARG A 762 14.29 -0.32 -39.20
CA ARG A 762 15.19 -1.43 -38.87
C ARG A 762 16.51 -0.92 -38.28
N GLU A 763 17.05 0.18 -38.80
CA GLU A 763 18.25 0.83 -38.24
C GLU A 763 18.01 1.33 -36.81
N GLU A 764 16.82 1.87 -36.51
CA GLU A 764 16.41 2.27 -35.16
C GLU A 764 16.07 1.08 -34.24
N ASN A 765 16.06 -0.15 -34.75
CA ASN A 765 15.59 -1.34 -34.05
C ASN A 765 14.15 -1.21 -33.51
N LEU A 766 13.25 -0.58 -34.28
CA LEU A 766 11.85 -0.51 -33.93
C LEU A 766 11.15 -1.85 -34.19
N ILE A 767 10.44 -2.32 -33.17
CA ILE A 767 9.63 -3.53 -33.26
C ILE A 767 8.40 -3.19 -34.12
N PRO A 768 8.04 -4.00 -35.13
CA PRO A 768 6.84 -3.75 -35.94
C PRO A 768 5.60 -3.69 -35.06
N TYR A 769 4.60 -2.90 -35.46
CA TYR A 769 3.37 -2.76 -34.72
C TYR A 769 2.67 -4.11 -34.57
N ALA A 770 2.37 -4.46 -33.32
CA ALA A 770 1.56 -5.61 -32.97
C ALA A 770 0.46 -5.08 -32.04
N PRO A 771 -0.81 -5.07 -32.47
CA PRO A 771 -1.89 -4.46 -31.70
C PRO A 771 -2.14 -5.24 -30.40
N GLU A 772 -2.04 -6.56 -30.43
CA GLU A 772 -2.26 -7.40 -29.25
C GLU A 772 -1.01 -7.46 -28.37
N MET A 773 -1.16 -7.08 -27.10
CA MET A 773 -0.10 -7.15 -26.11
C MET A 773 -0.25 -8.42 -25.26
N PRO A 774 0.59 -9.45 -25.47
CA PRO A 774 0.48 -10.69 -24.72
C PRO A 774 0.94 -10.49 -23.27
N ILE A 775 0.22 -11.10 -22.32
CA ILE A 775 0.65 -11.19 -20.94
C ILE A 775 1.62 -12.36 -20.82
N ARG A 776 2.86 -12.04 -20.45
CA ARG A 776 3.93 -13.01 -20.20
C ARG A 776 4.10 -13.18 -18.70
N THR A 777 3.98 -14.41 -18.21
CA THR A 777 4.06 -14.70 -16.77
C THR A 777 5.46 -14.42 -16.20
N GLU A 778 6.49 -14.44 -17.03
CA GLU A 778 7.87 -14.11 -16.65
C GLU A 778 8.07 -12.62 -16.31
N TRP A 779 7.12 -11.76 -16.71
CA TRP A 779 7.14 -10.33 -16.41
C TRP A 779 6.39 -9.98 -15.11
N PHE A 780 5.84 -10.98 -14.42
CA PHE A 780 5.24 -10.77 -13.11
C PHE A 780 6.30 -10.62 -12.04
N ILE A 781 6.33 -9.45 -11.40
CA ILE A 781 7.35 -9.15 -10.38
C ILE A 781 7.06 -9.84 -9.03
N ASN A 782 5.81 -10.22 -8.79
CA ASN A 782 5.36 -10.75 -7.52
C ASN A 782 5.12 -12.26 -7.52
N TYR A 783 5.47 -12.99 -8.60
CA TYR A 783 5.38 -14.45 -8.71
C TYR A 783 4.11 -15.04 -8.04
N ASN A 784 4.21 -15.69 -6.86
CA ASN A 784 3.09 -16.28 -6.13
C ASN A 784 2.52 -15.39 -4.99
N GLN A 785 3.08 -14.20 -4.80
CA GLN A 785 2.68 -13.20 -3.81
C GLN A 785 1.61 -12.27 -4.38
N THR A 786 0.47 -12.82 -4.77
CA THR A 786 -0.68 -12.05 -5.28
C THR A 786 -1.20 -11.06 -4.24
N ILE A 787 -1.58 -9.86 -4.69
CA ILE A 787 -2.10 -8.78 -3.85
C ILE A 787 -3.58 -8.60 -4.11
N SER A 788 -4.40 -8.86 -3.10
CA SER A 788 -5.84 -8.69 -3.23
C SER A 788 -6.22 -7.20 -3.25
N ARG A 789 -7.15 -6.82 -4.12
CA ARG A 789 -7.71 -5.46 -4.25
C ARG A 789 -6.64 -4.37 -4.25
N LEU A 790 -5.68 -4.51 -5.16
CA LEU A 790 -4.63 -3.52 -5.36
C LEU A 790 -5.24 -2.13 -5.62
N LYS A 791 -4.86 -1.14 -4.81
CA LYS A 791 -5.35 0.25 -4.92
C LYS A 791 -4.32 1.16 -5.58
N GLY A 792 -3.04 0.96 -5.26
CA GLY A 792 -1.97 1.78 -5.78
C GLY A 792 -0.62 1.07 -5.80
N ILE A 793 0.27 1.56 -6.65
CA ILE A 793 1.67 1.18 -6.70
C ILE A 793 2.48 2.46 -6.47
N TYR A 794 3.38 2.42 -5.49
CA TYR A 794 4.34 3.47 -5.22
C TYR A 794 5.72 3.05 -5.73
N THR A 795 6.40 3.98 -6.39
CA THR A 795 7.75 3.77 -6.94
C THR A 795 8.67 4.84 -6.41
N ALA A 796 9.79 4.43 -5.82
CA ALA A 796 10.80 5.32 -5.27
C ALA A 796 12.18 5.03 -5.88
N PRO A 797 12.98 6.07 -6.15
CA PRO A 797 14.36 5.88 -6.57
C PRO A 797 15.20 5.31 -5.43
N SER A 798 16.10 4.37 -5.77
CA SER A 798 17.19 3.95 -4.88
C SER A 798 18.43 4.82 -5.11
N GLY A 799 19.50 4.62 -4.33
CA GLY A 799 20.80 5.25 -4.62
C GLY A 799 21.52 4.64 -5.83
N LEU A 800 21.02 3.53 -6.37
CA LEU A 800 21.48 2.91 -7.62
C LEU A 800 20.56 3.31 -8.77
N GLU A 801 21.16 3.58 -9.93
CA GLU A 801 20.41 3.98 -11.12
C GLU A 801 19.72 2.79 -11.78
N SER A 802 20.22 1.57 -11.56
CA SER A 802 19.61 0.36 -12.12
C SER A 802 18.37 -0.12 -11.36
N THR A 803 18.15 0.34 -10.12
CA THR A 803 17.15 -0.24 -9.21
C THR A 803 16.07 0.75 -8.80
N CYS A 804 14.82 0.30 -8.86
CA CYS A 804 13.63 1.01 -8.40
C CYS A 804 12.99 0.25 -7.24
N LEU A 805 12.71 0.94 -6.13
CA LEU A 805 11.95 0.36 -5.02
C LEU A 805 10.46 0.44 -5.38
N VAL A 806 9.75 -0.67 -5.22
CA VAL A 806 8.33 -0.79 -5.56
C VAL A 806 7.56 -1.24 -4.33
N VAL A 807 6.48 -0.52 -4.00
CA VAL A 807 5.52 -0.92 -2.98
C VAL A 807 4.13 -0.90 -3.58
N ALA A 808 3.50 -2.06 -3.60
CA ALA A 808 2.13 -2.22 -4.00
C ALA A 808 1.26 -2.33 -2.76
N TYR A 809 0.25 -1.47 -2.66
CA TYR A 809 -0.67 -1.43 -1.52
C TYR A 809 -2.12 -1.52 -1.98
N GLY A 810 -2.90 -2.29 -1.24
CA GLY A 810 -4.31 -2.53 -1.47
C GLY A 810 -4.94 -3.04 -0.19
N LEU A 811 -5.56 -4.22 -0.24
CA LEU A 811 -5.83 -4.98 0.99
C LEU A 811 -4.53 -5.50 1.61
N ASP A 812 -3.59 -5.91 0.77
CA ASP A 812 -2.27 -6.38 1.18
C ASP A 812 -1.20 -5.37 0.83
N ILE A 813 -0.05 -5.51 1.49
CA ILE A 813 1.15 -4.74 1.20
C ILE A 813 2.22 -5.70 0.68
N TYR A 814 2.80 -5.36 -0.46
CA TYR A 814 3.94 -6.05 -1.06
C TYR A 814 5.03 -5.05 -1.38
N GLN A 815 6.25 -5.34 -0.96
CA GLN A 815 7.42 -4.55 -1.30
C GLN A 815 8.40 -5.43 -2.06
N THR A 816 9.02 -4.87 -3.11
CA THR A 816 10.10 -5.51 -3.86
C THR A 816 11.00 -4.46 -4.52
N ARG A 817 11.99 -4.93 -5.28
CA ARG A 817 12.90 -4.13 -6.10
C ARG A 817 12.77 -4.57 -7.55
N VAL A 818 12.74 -3.60 -8.46
CA VAL A 818 12.65 -3.86 -9.90
C VAL A 818 13.89 -3.33 -10.59
N TYR A 819 14.38 -4.08 -11.59
CA TYR A 819 15.59 -3.79 -12.35
C TYR A 819 15.27 -3.70 -13.86
N PRO A 820 14.75 -2.56 -14.36
CA PRO A 820 14.31 -2.44 -15.75
C PRO A 820 15.37 -2.84 -16.78
N SER A 821 16.59 -2.33 -16.61
CA SER A 821 17.75 -2.62 -17.49
C SER A 821 18.72 -3.63 -16.90
N LYS A 822 18.27 -4.47 -15.96
CA LYS A 822 19.13 -5.32 -15.10
C LYS A 822 20.12 -4.47 -14.26
N GLN A 823 20.80 -5.09 -13.30
CA GLN A 823 21.75 -4.41 -12.41
C GLN A 823 23.10 -4.18 -13.13
N PHE A 824 23.24 -3.05 -13.81
CA PHE A 824 24.47 -2.70 -14.54
C PHE A 824 25.51 -1.94 -13.71
N ASP A 825 25.12 -1.42 -12.54
CA ASP A 825 25.94 -0.62 -11.62
C ASP A 825 26.40 -1.40 -10.38
N VAL A 826 26.03 -2.68 -10.29
CA VAL A 826 26.46 -3.60 -9.22
C VAL A 826 27.23 -4.76 -9.85
N LEU A 827 28.23 -5.26 -9.12
CA LEU A 827 28.91 -6.49 -9.52
C LEU A 827 27.92 -7.66 -9.50
N LYS A 828 28.05 -8.59 -10.44
CA LYS A 828 27.11 -9.69 -10.52
C LYS A 828 27.10 -10.54 -9.25
N ASP A 829 25.94 -11.08 -8.90
CA ASP A 829 25.79 -11.99 -7.77
C ASP A 829 26.56 -13.30 -7.98
N ASP A 830 26.71 -13.74 -9.24
CA ASP A 830 27.44 -14.95 -9.65
C ASP A 830 28.95 -14.71 -9.89
N TYR A 831 29.51 -13.62 -9.33
CA TYR A 831 30.92 -13.29 -9.55
C TYR A 831 31.87 -14.30 -8.87
N ASP A 832 32.74 -14.93 -9.67
CA ASP A 832 33.69 -15.94 -9.17
C ASP A 832 34.94 -15.29 -8.53
N TYR A 833 34.84 -15.01 -7.24
CA TYR A 833 35.95 -14.50 -6.44
C TYR A 833 37.11 -15.50 -6.29
N VAL A 834 36.83 -16.81 -6.31
CA VAL A 834 37.83 -17.87 -6.09
C VAL A 834 38.73 -17.99 -7.31
N LEU A 835 38.15 -17.99 -8.51
CA LEU A 835 38.90 -18.03 -9.76
C LEU A 835 39.91 -16.89 -9.84
N ILE A 836 39.47 -15.64 -9.64
CA ILE A 836 40.36 -14.48 -9.76
C ILE A 836 41.44 -14.50 -8.69
N SER A 837 41.08 -14.82 -7.44
CA SER A 837 42.05 -14.93 -6.35
C SER A 837 43.11 -16.01 -6.67
N SER A 838 42.67 -17.18 -7.15
CA SER A 838 43.58 -18.28 -7.49
C SER A 838 44.53 -17.93 -8.64
N VAL A 839 44.03 -17.25 -9.68
CA VAL A 839 44.83 -16.79 -10.83
C VAL A 839 45.86 -15.76 -10.38
N LEU A 840 45.49 -14.81 -9.51
CA LEU A 840 46.42 -13.83 -8.96
C LEU A 840 47.55 -14.51 -8.16
N PHE A 841 47.23 -15.47 -7.30
CA PHE A 841 48.25 -16.24 -6.60
C PHE A 841 49.15 -17.04 -7.55
N ALA A 842 48.55 -17.71 -8.54
CA ALA A 842 49.31 -18.47 -9.54
C ALA A 842 50.27 -17.56 -10.32
N LEU A 843 49.82 -16.38 -10.75
CA LEU A 843 50.65 -15.39 -11.44
C LEU A 843 51.76 -14.84 -10.53
N PHE A 844 51.46 -14.57 -9.26
CA PHE A 844 52.45 -14.12 -8.29
C PHE A 844 53.56 -15.16 -8.09
N PHE A 845 53.20 -16.42 -7.84
CA PHE A 845 54.17 -17.50 -7.68
C PHE A 845 54.93 -17.77 -8.98
N ALA A 846 54.27 -17.78 -10.13
CA ALA A 846 54.90 -17.93 -11.43
C ALA A 846 55.93 -16.82 -11.67
N THR A 847 55.62 -15.57 -11.31
CA THR A 847 56.53 -14.43 -11.41
C THR A 847 57.74 -14.59 -10.49
N MET A 848 57.52 -14.96 -9.23
CA MET A 848 58.60 -15.19 -8.26
C MET A 848 59.54 -16.33 -8.69
N ILE A 849 58.97 -17.44 -9.19
CA ILE A 849 59.73 -18.57 -9.70
C ILE A 849 60.50 -18.16 -10.96
N SER A 850 59.85 -17.47 -11.89
CA SER A 850 60.46 -17.05 -13.17
C SER A 850 61.58 -16.04 -12.95
N LYS A 851 61.41 -15.08 -12.02
CA LYS A 851 62.46 -14.15 -11.60
C LYS A 851 63.70 -14.89 -11.13
N ARG A 852 63.53 -15.85 -10.22
CA ARG A 852 64.64 -16.65 -9.69
C ARG A 852 65.30 -17.51 -10.77
N LEU A 853 64.51 -18.13 -11.66
CA LEU A 853 65.04 -18.90 -12.79
C LEU A 853 65.82 -18.02 -13.76
N ALA A 854 65.36 -16.79 -14.02
CA ALA A 854 66.04 -15.83 -14.88
C ALA A 854 67.37 -15.34 -14.26
N GLU A 855 67.38 -14.99 -12.97
CA GLU A 855 68.60 -14.62 -12.23
C GLU A 855 69.65 -15.73 -12.29
N VAL A 856 69.24 -16.98 -12.04
CA VAL A 856 70.13 -18.14 -12.14
C VAL A 856 70.65 -18.34 -13.56
N LYS A 857 69.78 -18.19 -14.59
CA LYS A 857 70.18 -18.32 -16.00
C LYS A 857 71.17 -17.22 -16.42
N LEU A 858 70.95 -15.98 -16.02
CA LEU A 858 71.84 -14.86 -16.32
C LEU A 858 73.17 -15.01 -15.60
N LEU A 859 73.17 -15.42 -14.33
CA LEU A 859 74.39 -15.70 -13.58
C LEU A 859 75.22 -16.80 -14.27
N ASN A 860 74.59 -17.93 -14.62
CA ASN A 860 75.27 -19.01 -15.35
C ASN A 860 75.81 -18.58 -16.72
N ARG A 861 75.15 -17.63 -17.39
CA ARG A 861 75.62 -17.05 -18.67
C ARG A 861 76.81 -16.11 -18.45
N ALA A 862 76.84 -15.35 -17.37
CA ALA A 862 77.92 -14.42 -17.06
C ALA A 862 79.20 -15.13 -16.53
N TRP A 863 79.05 -16.33 -15.96
CA TRP A 863 80.16 -17.16 -15.47
C TRP A 863 80.76 -18.08 -16.55
N ARG A 864 80.18 -18.10 -17.76
CA ARG A 864 80.78 -18.66 -18.97
C ARG A 864 81.44 -17.54 -19.75
#